data_AF-A0AAN6ZXJ7-F1
#
_entry.id   AF-A0AAN6ZXJ7-F1
#
_cell.length_a   1.000
_cell.length_b   1.000
_cell.length_c   1.000
_cell.angle_alpha   90.00
_cell.angle_beta   90.00
_cell.angle_gamma   90.00
#
_symmetry.space_group_name_H-M   'P 1'
#
loop_
_entity.id
_entity.type
_entity.pdbx_description
1 polymer ?
#
loop_
_entity_poly.entity_id
_entity_poly.type
_entity_poly.pdbx_seq_one_letter_code
_entity_poly.pdbx_strand_id
1 'polypeptide(L)'
;MPNIVVIGAGVSGLTCALLLAKQKGNSVTVVAKHMPGDYDIEYTSPWAGANVLPMALERDSRWERRTWPELRRLAAEVPEAGLHFQTARVLRRQKDVAAGNLQVALADGLFQLSPWYKELMDHFREIPTDQLPPGMHSGCEFTSVCINTAVYLPWLVGQCARLGVRFKRATLKHVSEAAAAAGGSSSGLKVDVVVNASGLLACRLGGVMDTKVYPVRGQIVVVRNEAEGIMPTSSGCEDGEDEIVYVMQRALGGGTVLGGTYMKGNWEPNPDPNTAMRIMKRAVEMHPELTGGKGVEGLDIIRHGVGLRPAREGGVRIEKEVIDGTWVVHNYGHAGWGYQGSYGCAERVVELVDEIVGKGKRTSKLWNKHTYLARGSPTATMADNPPPLHIRAVRLAFDVANGRHGLSKLIPPLLFLADALLCALVIWKVPYTEIDWVAYMEQVSQFVSGERDYTQIRGGTGPLVYPAAHVYIYTGLYYLTNEGKNILLAQQLFGGLYMVTLAVVMACYRKAKVPPYVFPMLILSKRLHSIFVLRCFNDCFATLFLWLAIFFLQRRAWLAGALMYTLGLGVKMSLLLVLPAVGVVLLLGAGFSTSLQLAAVMGLVQVLIAVPFLADNPWGYLGRAFELSRQFFFKWTVNWRFVGEDVFLSRWFSLVLLALHVAVLAVFITTRWLKPAQKSLPQVITPILFGRSPFTEQEQRATSRDVTPRFILTAILSANVIGLLFARSLHYQFYSYLAWSTPFLLWRSGVNPVFQYALWARQEWAWNVYPSTSVSSAVAVEVLATTVALVWWRTREGSEPTTGA
;
A
#
# COMPACT_ATOMS: atom_id res chain seq x y z
N MET A 1 -26.87 3.62 -43.58
CA MET A 1 -26.79 2.69 -42.43
C MET A 1 -25.76 3.26 -41.47
N PRO A 2 -26.12 3.63 -40.23
CA PRO A 2 -25.16 4.18 -39.30
C PRO A 2 -24.04 3.19 -39.00
N ASN A 3 -22.79 3.62 -39.18
CA ASN A 3 -21.61 2.89 -38.79
C ASN A 3 -21.23 3.28 -37.36
N ILE A 4 -21.39 2.34 -36.43
CA ILE A 4 -21.20 2.57 -35.00
C ILE A 4 -20.03 1.74 -34.52
N VAL A 5 -19.09 2.39 -33.82
CA VAL A 5 -17.95 1.71 -33.19
C VAL A 5 -18.13 1.72 -31.68
N VAL A 6 -18.14 0.56 -31.04
CA VAL A 6 -18.19 0.43 -29.58
C VAL A 6 -16.79 0.17 -29.06
N ILE A 7 -16.27 1.06 -28.22
CA ILE A 7 -14.99 0.90 -27.52
C ILE A 7 -15.22 0.11 -26.24
N GLY A 8 -14.57 -1.05 -26.14
CA GLY A 8 -14.60 -1.92 -24.96
C GLY A 8 -15.56 -3.09 -25.11
N ALA A 9 -15.10 -4.27 -24.69
CA ALA A 9 -15.84 -5.53 -24.76
C ALA A 9 -16.20 -6.09 -23.37
N GLY A 10 -16.33 -5.22 -22.37
CA GLY A 10 -16.95 -5.58 -21.09
C GLY A 10 -18.47 -5.59 -21.18
N VAL A 11 -19.15 -5.90 -20.07
CA VAL A 11 -20.62 -6.02 -20.04
C VAL A 11 -21.33 -4.78 -20.58
N SER A 12 -20.85 -3.57 -20.27
CA SER A 12 -21.41 -2.32 -20.77
C SER A 12 -21.31 -2.23 -22.30
N GLY A 13 -20.12 -2.48 -22.86
CA GLY A 13 -19.88 -2.41 -24.30
C GLY A 13 -20.61 -3.50 -25.09
N LEU A 14 -20.57 -4.74 -24.60
CA LEU A 14 -21.24 -5.87 -25.25
C LEU A 14 -22.76 -5.73 -25.24
N THR A 15 -23.35 -5.26 -24.14
CA THR A 15 -24.80 -5.04 -24.07
C THR A 15 -25.22 -3.88 -24.99
N CYS A 16 -24.44 -2.80 -25.05
CA CYS A 16 -24.65 -1.73 -26.04
C CYS A 16 -24.58 -2.26 -27.48
N ALA A 17 -23.53 -3.01 -27.82
CA ALA A 17 -23.35 -3.56 -29.15
C ALA A 17 -24.52 -4.48 -29.55
N LEU A 18 -24.97 -5.33 -28.63
CA LEU A 18 -26.12 -6.22 -28.84
C LEU A 18 -27.40 -5.43 -29.14
N LEU A 19 -27.75 -4.45 -28.30
CA LEU A 19 -28.99 -3.68 -28.49
C LEU A 19 -28.95 -2.79 -29.74
N LEU A 20 -27.79 -2.19 -30.04
CA LEU A 20 -27.59 -1.41 -31.26
C LEU A 20 -27.70 -2.29 -32.51
N ALA A 21 -27.17 -3.51 -32.49
CA ALA A 21 -27.24 -4.44 -33.62
C ALA A 21 -28.65 -5.02 -33.84
N LYS A 22 -29.49 -5.09 -32.81
CA LYS A 22 -30.92 -5.45 -32.96
C LYS A 22 -31.70 -4.41 -33.77
N GLN A 23 -31.21 -3.18 -33.88
CA GLN A 23 -31.83 -2.18 -34.75
C GLN A 23 -31.46 -2.43 -36.22
N LYS A 24 -32.47 -2.74 -37.03
CA LYS A 24 -32.30 -2.88 -38.48
C LYS A 24 -31.60 -1.66 -39.07
N GLY A 25 -30.56 -1.92 -39.87
CA GLY A 25 -29.80 -0.90 -40.58
C GLY A 25 -28.61 -0.29 -39.83
N ASN A 26 -28.30 -0.73 -38.61
CA ASN A 26 -27.03 -0.38 -37.94
C ASN A 26 -25.90 -1.35 -38.35
N SER A 27 -24.71 -0.82 -38.57
CA SER A 27 -23.47 -1.59 -38.75
C SER A 27 -22.60 -1.36 -37.53
N VAL A 28 -22.39 -2.40 -36.71
CA VAL A 28 -21.70 -2.26 -35.42
C VAL A 28 -20.35 -2.99 -35.43
N THR A 29 -19.30 -2.31 -34.97
CA THR A 29 -17.99 -2.92 -34.73
C THR A 29 -17.57 -2.68 -33.27
N VAL A 30 -17.21 -3.74 -32.56
CA VAL A 30 -16.61 -3.65 -31.21
C VAL A 30 -15.09 -3.64 -31.36
N VAL A 31 -14.46 -2.59 -30.83
CA VAL A 31 -13.01 -2.44 -30.76
C VAL A 31 -12.59 -2.47 -29.30
N ALA A 32 -11.75 -3.43 -28.90
CA ALA A 32 -11.34 -3.56 -27.50
C ALA A 32 -9.93 -4.12 -27.34
N LYS A 33 -9.24 -3.69 -26.28
CA LYS A 33 -7.94 -4.25 -25.88
C LYS A 33 -8.11 -5.69 -25.37
N HIS A 34 -9.03 -5.87 -24.44
CA HIS A 34 -9.37 -7.15 -23.83
C HIS A 34 -10.76 -7.62 -24.30
N MET A 35 -10.92 -8.93 -24.49
CA MET A 35 -12.15 -9.59 -24.93
C MET A 35 -12.59 -10.64 -23.91
N PRO A 36 -13.86 -11.11 -23.94
CA PRO A 36 -14.29 -12.26 -23.14
C PRO A 36 -13.35 -13.47 -23.32
N GLY A 37 -12.89 -14.02 -22.20
CA GLY A 37 -11.81 -15.03 -22.14
C GLY A 37 -10.53 -14.51 -21.50
N ASP A 38 -10.26 -13.21 -21.62
CA ASP A 38 -9.09 -12.59 -21.01
C ASP A 38 -9.32 -12.29 -19.51
N TYR A 39 -8.27 -12.41 -18.70
CA TYR A 39 -8.21 -11.91 -17.33
C TYR A 39 -7.08 -10.88 -17.22
N ASP A 40 -7.43 -9.62 -17.00
CA ASP A 40 -6.48 -8.53 -16.84
C ASP A 40 -7.04 -7.48 -15.86
N ILE A 41 -6.16 -6.79 -15.14
CA ILE A 41 -6.58 -5.80 -14.13
C ILE A 41 -7.28 -4.58 -14.76
N GLU A 42 -6.96 -4.27 -16.02
CA GLU A 42 -7.62 -3.21 -16.79
C GLU A 42 -8.96 -3.65 -17.38
N TYR A 43 -9.36 -4.91 -17.17
CA TYR A 43 -10.61 -5.48 -17.66
C TYR A 43 -11.49 -6.00 -16.51
N THR A 44 -12.40 -5.16 -16.01
CA THR A 44 -13.18 -5.46 -14.80
C THR A 44 -14.17 -6.63 -14.95
N SER A 45 -14.79 -6.79 -16.11
CA SER A 45 -15.99 -7.62 -16.27
C SER A 45 -15.82 -9.10 -15.84
N PRO A 46 -14.71 -9.79 -16.13
CA PRO A 46 -14.49 -11.19 -15.73
C PRO A 46 -14.37 -11.41 -14.22
N TRP A 47 -13.91 -10.38 -13.48
CA TRP A 47 -13.68 -10.44 -12.03
C TRP A 47 -14.97 -10.32 -11.20
N ALA A 48 -16.05 -9.81 -11.78
CA ALA A 48 -17.31 -9.62 -11.06
C ALA A 48 -17.91 -10.95 -10.60
N GLY A 49 -18.74 -10.91 -9.56
CA GLY A 49 -19.44 -12.08 -9.03
C GLY A 49 -20.17 -12.90 -10.10
N ALA A 50 -21.23 -12.43 -10.75
CA ALA A 50 -22.02 -11.21 -10.50
C ALA A 50 -23.48 -11.59 -10.20
N ASN A 51 -24.26 -10.70 -9.58
CA ASN A 51 -25.66 -10.95 -9.25
C ASN A 51 -26.53 -9.70 -9.47
N VAL A 52 -27.81 -9.78 -9.11
CA VAL A 52 -28.71 -8.62 -9.00
C VAL A 52 -29.05 -8.37 -7.54
N LEU A 53 -28.30 -7.47 -6.90
CA LEU A 53 -28.60 -6.96 -5.56
C LEU A 53 -28.75 -5.46 -5.66
N PRO A 54 -29.98 -4.91 -5.75
CA PRO A 54 -30.21 -3.50 -6.03
C PRO A 54 -29.44 -2.58 -5.07
N MET A 55 -28.55 -1.74 -5.63
CA MET A 55 -27.64 -0.90 -4.87
C MET A 55 -28.11 0.55 -4.81
N ALA A 56 -28.97 0.97 -5.75
CA ALA A 56 -29.44 2.34 -5.86
C ALA A 56 -30.57 2.63 -4.87
N LEU A 57 -30.63 3.89 -4.41
CA LEU A 57 -31.82 4.44 -3.78
C LEU A 57 -32.98 4.47 -4.79
N GLU A 58 -34.22 4.53 -4.30
CA GLU A 58 -35.41 4.50 -5.16
C GLU A 58 -35.37 5.54 -6.29
N ARG A 59 -34.99 6.78 -5.98
CA ARG A 59 -34.89 7.88 -6.96
C ARG A 59 -33.89 7.60 -8.10
N ASP A 60 -32.88 6.77 -7.84
CA ASP A 60 -31.76 6.47 -8.74
C ASP A 60 -31.90 5.05 -9.37
N SER A 61 -32.93 4.31 -8.99
CA SER A 61 -33.13 2.87 -9.29
C SER A 61 -33.50 2.53 -10.74
N ARG A 62 -33.71 3.53 -11.61
CA ARG A 62 -34.24 3.34 -12.96
C ARG A 62 -33.48 2.31 -13.81
N TRP A 63 -32.16 2.27 -13.69
CA TRP A 63 -31.31 1.35 -14.46
C TRP A 63 -31.46 -0.09 -14.02
N GLU A 64 -31.51 -0.30 -12.70
CA GLU A 64 -31.68 -1.62 -12.10
C GLU A 64 -33.09 -2.15 -12.35
N ARG A 65 -34.11 -1.31 -12.15
CA ARG A 65 -35.52 -1.62 -12.49
C ARG A 65 -35.67 -2.05 -13.94
N ARG A 66 -35.04 -1.32 -14.86
CA ARG A 66 -35.14 -1.64 -16.28
C ARG A 66 -34.36 -2.90 -16.65
N THR A 67 -33.23 -3.17 -16.01
CA THR A 67 -32.39 -4.32 -16.32
C THR A 67 -32.98 -5.63 -15.80
N TRP A 68 -33.65 -5.60 -14.65
CA TRP A 68 -34.20 -6.81 -14.00
C TRP A 68 -35.07 -7.69 -14.91
N PRO A 69 -36.10 -7.18 -15.63
CA PRO A 69 -36.94 -8.01 -16.49
C PRO A 69 -36.15 -8.84 -17.51
N GLU A 70 -35.08 -8.29 -18.08
CA GLU A 70 -34.29 -9.01 -19.07
C GLU A 70 -33.39 -10.06 -18.42
N LEU A 71 -32.73 -9.75 -17.30
CA LEU A 71 -31.91 -10.76 -16.60
C LEU A 71 -32.77 -11.89 -16.02
N ARG A 72 -33.96 -11.57 -15.51
CA ARG A 72 -34.97 -12.54 -15.07
C ARG A 72 -35.40 -13.45 -16.24
N ARG A 73 -35.71 -12.85 -17.39
CA ARG A 73 -36.08 -13.60 -18.60
C ARG A 73 -34.94 -14.51 -19.07
N LEU A 74 -33.70 -14.02 -19.09
CA LEU A 74 -32.54 -14.84 -19.47
C LEU A 74 -32.32 -16.02 -18.52
N ALA A 75 -32.49 -15.81 -17.21
CA ALA A 75 -32.39 -16.90 -16.24
C ALA A 75 -33.51 -17.94 -16.38
N ALA A 76 -34.72 -17.52 -16.78
CA ALA A 76 -35.87 -18.41 -16.94
C ALA A 76 -35.91 -19.14 -18.30
N GLU A 77 -35.51 -18.46 -19.38
CA GLU A 77 -35.79 -18.90 -20.75
C GLU A 77 -34.53 -19.21 -21.58
N VAL A 78 -33.34 -18.79 -21.13
CA VAL A 78 -32.10 -18.85 -21.94
C VAL A 78 -30.96 -19.47 -21.12
N PRO A 79 -31.01 -20.78 -20.83
CA PRO A 79 -30.05 -21.45 -19.96
C PRO A 79 -28.61 -21.35 -20.46
N GLU A 80 -28.40 -21.30 -21.78
CA GLU A 80 -27.07 -21.17 -22.38
C GLU A 80 -26.41 -19.80 -22.14
N ALA A 81 -27.14 -18.82 -21.61
CA ALA A 81 -26.59 -17.54 -21.19
C ALA A 81 -25.81 -17.64 -19.86
N GLY A 82 -26.00 -18.71 -19.09
CA GLY A 82 -25.28 -18.93 -17.83
C GLY A 82 -25.78 -18.06 -16.68
N LEU A 83 -27.10 -17.85 -16.59
CA LEU A 83 -27.77 -17.24 -15.44
C LEU A 83 -28.66 -18.29 -14.78
N HIS A 84 -28.78 -18.23 -13.46
CA HIS A 84 -29.78 -19.01 -12.72
C HIS A 84 -30.39 -18.21 -11.58
N PHE A 85 -31.53 -18.66 -11.07
CA PHE A 85 -32.14 -18.06 -9.89
C PHE A 85 -31.45 -18.55 -8.61
N GLN A 86 -31.29 -17.66 -7.64
CA GLN A 86 -30.87 -17.98 -6.27
C GLN A 86 -31.63 -17.09 -5.29
N THR A 87 -31.83 -17.57 -4.06
CA THR A 87 -32.41 -16.77 -2.98
C THR A 87 -31.35 -15.82 -2.44
N ALA A 88 -31.52 -14.52 -2.67
CA ALA A 88 -30.72 -13.50 -2.01
C ALA A 88 -31.16 -13.39 -0.55
N ARG A 89 -30.21 -13.46 0.38
CA ARG A 89 -30.45 -13.25 1.81
C ARG A 89 -29.67 -12.02 2.26
N VAL A 90 -30.37 -10.94 2.56
CA VAL A 90 -29.79 -9.65 2.94
C VAL A 90 -29.98 -9.45 4.43
N LEU A 91 -28.89 -9.46 5.19
CA LEU A 91 -28.91 -9.31 6.64
C LEU A 91 -28.47 -7.89 7.06
N ARG A 92 -29.14 -7.33 8.07
CA ARG A 92 -28.87 -5.98 8.60
C ARG A 92 -28.45 -6.13 10.06
N ARG A 93 -27.21 -5.74 10.38
CA ARG A 93 -26.64 -5.87 11.74
C ARG A 93 -27.27 -4.87 12.70
N GLN A 94 -27.41 -5.23 13.97
CA GLN A 94 -27.95 -4.35 15.03
C GLN A 94 -27.17 -3.05 15.16
N LYS A 95 -25.84 -3.13 15.19
CA LYS A 95 -24.99 -1.94 15.31
C LYS A 95 -25.11 -0.97 14.12
N ASP A 96 -25.36 -1.48 12.92
CA ASP A 96 -25.45 -0.64 11.72
C ASP A 96 -26.79 0.11 11.68
N VAL A 97 -27.88 -0.58 12.04
CA VAL A 97 -29.20 0.05 12.21
C VAL A 97 -29.18 1.08 13.34
N ALA A 98 -28.62 0.73 14.50
CA ALA A 98 -28.55 1.62 15.67
C ALA A 98 -27.69 2.86 15.40
N ALA A 99 -26.63 2.75 14.60
CA ALA A 99 -25.81 3.87 14.20
C ALA A 99 -26.45 4.76 13.12
N GLY A 100 -27.63 4.40 12.60
CA GLY A 100 -28.22 5.03 11.41
C GLY A 100 -27.37 4.83 10.14
N ASN A 101 -26.46 3.86 10.15
CA ASN A 101 -25.44 3.67 9.13
C ASN A 101 -25.70 2.39 8.33
N LEU A 102 -26.80 2.37 7.59
CA LEU A 102 -27.11 1.31 6.62
C LEU A 102 -26.47 1.54 5.25
N GLN A 103 -25.68 2.62 5.11
CA GLN A 103 -24.84 2.84 3.94
C GLN A 103 -23.59 1.97 4.03
N VAL A 104 -23.62 0.85 3.31
CA VAL A 104 -22.42 0.04 3.07
C VAL A 104 -21.75 0.57 1.82
N ALA A 105 -20.42 0.54 1.77
CA ALA A 105 -19.62 1.08 0.67
C ALA A 105 -20.06 0.64 -0.74
N LEU A 106 -20.83 -0.45 -0.88
CA LEU A 106 -21.38 -0.95 -2.14
C LEU A 106 -22.81 -0.51 -2.47
N ALA A 107 -23.66 -0.12 -1.51
CA ALA A 107 -25.10 -0.18 -1.74
C ALA A 107 -25.93 0.71 -0.79
N ASP A 108 -26.17 1.96 -1.21
CA ASP A 108 -27.01 2.91 -0.48
C ASP A 108 -28.46 2.41 -0.32
N GLY A 109 -28.95 1.63 -1.29
CA GLY A 109 -30.31 1.09 -1.31
C GLY A 109 -30.48 -0.33 -0.76
N LEU A 110 -29.44 -1.17 -0.80
CA LEU A 110 -29.60 -2.62 -0.55
C LEU A 110 -30.05 -2.91 0.88
N PHE A 111 -29.50 -2.21 1.87
CA PHE A 111 -29.75 -2.50 3.28
C PHE A 111 -30.84 -1.63 3.91
N GLN A 112 -31.58 -0.83 3.13
CA GLN A 112 -32.70 -0.05 3.66
C GLN A 112 -33.73 -0.96 4.35
N LEU A 113 -34.31 -0.47 5.45
CA LEU A 113 -35.35 -1.19 6.20
C LEU A 113 -36.63 -1.37 5.39
N SER A 114 -36.98 -0.39 4.56
CA SER A 114 -38.05 -0.50 3.57
C SER A 114 -37.47 -0.25 2.18
N PRO A 115 -36.86 -1.29 1.55
CA PRO A 115 -36.25 -1.14 0.25
C PRO A 115 -37.29 -1.06 -0.86
N TRP A 116 -37.04 -0.26 -1.90
CA TRP A 116 -37.94 -0.13 -3.06
C TRP A 116 -38.08 -1.44 -3.84
N TYR A 117 -37.06 -2.30 -3.80
CA TYR A 117 -37.03 -3.55 -4.57
C TYR A 117 -37.93 -4.64 -3.98
N LYS A 118 -38.54 -4.42 -2.80
CA LYS A 118 -39.56 -5.32 -2.23
C LYS A 118 -40.76 -5.52 -3.14
N GLU A 119 -41.07 -4.53 -3.98
CA GLU A 119 -42.16 -4.57 -4.95
C GLU A 119 -41.73 -5.11 -6.33
N LEU A 120 -40.40 -5.18 -6.57
CA LEU A 120 -39.84 -5.61 -7.85
C LEU A 120 -39.42 -7.09 -7.84
N MET A 121 -38.85 -7.55 -6.72
CA MET A 121 -38.23 -8.87 -6.63
C MET A 121 -39.26 -9.92 -6.24
N ASP A 122 -39.22 -11.05 -6.94
CA ASP A 122 -40.13 -12.16 -6.68
C ASP A 122 -39.85 -12.77 -5.28
N HIS A 123 -40.91 -13.25 -4.62
CA HIS A 123 -40.83 -13.93 -3.32
C HIS A 123 -40.15 -13.10 -2.22
N PHE A 124 -40.23 -11.77 -2.28
CA PHE A 124 -39.73 -10.91 -1.22
C PHE A 124 -40.45 -11.18 0.11
N ARG A 125 -39.68 -11.43 1.16
CA ARG A 125 -40.17 -11.55 2.53
C ARG A 125 -39.13 -11.02 3.51
N GLU A 126 -39.59 -10.41 4.61
CA GLU A 126 -38.70 -10.18 5.76
C GLU A 126 -38.54 -11.49 6.54
N ILE A 127 -37.35 -11.71 7.10
CA ILE A 127 -37.00 -12.87 7.91
C ILE A 127 -37.57 -12.64 9.32
N PRO A 128 -38.34 -13.58 9.87
CA PRO A 128 -38.81 -13.52 11.25
C PRO A 128 -37.68 -13.33 12.26
N THR A 129 -37.90 -12.54 13.30
CA THR A 129 -36.87 -12.17 14.28
C THR A 129 -36.27 -13.37 15.03
N ASP A 130 -37.03 -14.44 15.22
CA ASP A 130 -36.61 -15.71 15.83
C ASP A 130 -35.74 -16.57 14.91
N GLN A 131 -35.70 -16.26 13.61
CA GLN A 131 -34.89 -16.96 12.59
C GLN A 131 -33.64 -16.17 12.19
N LEU A 132 -33.43 -14.99 12.77
CA LEU A 132 -32.25 -14.16 12.49
C LEU A 132 -31.00 -14.72 13.18
N PRO A 133 -29.84 -14.73 12.50
CA PRO A 133 -28.57 -15.04 13.15
C PRO A 133 -28.26 -14.06 14.30
N PRO A 134 -27.50 -14.49 15.32
CA PRO A 134 -27.07 -13.61 16.40
C PRO A 134 -26.42 -12.31 15.89
N GLY A 135 -26.79 -11.19 16.49
CA GLY A 135 -26.27 -9.86 16.13
C GLY A 135 -26.95 -9.18 14.93
N MET A 136 -27.94 -9.82 14.31
CA MET A 136 -28.78 -9.21 13.27
C MET A 136 -30.00 -8.52 13.87
N HIS A 137 -30.36 -7.36 13.30
CA HIS A 137 -31.57 -6.61 13.66
C HIS A 137 -32.77 -7.06 12.83
N SER A 138 -32.52 -7.27 11.53
CA SER A 138 -33.54 -7.59 10.54
C SER A 138 -32.85 -8.17 9.31
N GLY A 139 -33.61 -8.79 8.42
CA GLY A 139 -33.10 -9.26 7.14
C GLY A 139 -34.24 -9.63 6.22
N CYS A 140 -34.00 -9.68 4.93
CA CYS A 140 -34.98 -10.08 3.93
C CYS A 140 -34.43 -11.16 3.01
N GLU A 141 -35.35 -11.92 2.42
CA GLU A 141 -35.06 -12.88 1.37
C GLU A 141 -35.92 -12.56 0.14
N PHE A 142 -35.35 -12.77 -1.04
CA PHE A 142 -36.06 -12.66 -2.32
C PHE A 142 -35.35 -13.47 -3.40
N THR A 143 -36.07 -13.83 -4.45
CA THR A 143 -35.49 -14.47 -5.62
C THR A 143 -34.70 -13.45 -6.45
N SER A 144 -33.43 -13.71 -6.65
CA SER A 144 -32.52 -12.94 -7.51
C SER A 144 -31.85 -13.87 -8.53
N VAL A 145 -30.92 -13.34 -9.32
CA VAL A 145 -30.11 -14.10 -10.29
C VAL A 145 -28.63 -14.02 -9.95
N CYS A 146 -27.92 -15.13 -10.15
CA CYS A 146 -26.45 -15.14 -10.21
C CYS A 146 -26.00 -15.46 -11.64
N ILE A 147 -24.99 -14.72 -12.10
CA ILE A 147 -24.48 -14.73 -13.46
C ILE A 147 -23.10 -15.38 -13.47
N ASN A 148 -22.93 -16.43 -14.27
CA ASN A 148 -21.61 -16.93 -14.59
C ASN A 148 -20.96 -16.03 -15.64
N THR A 149 -20.13 -15.09 -15.21
CA THR A 149 -19.48 -14.10 -16.09
C THR A 149 -18.61 -14.75 -17.18
N ALA A 150 -18.05 -15.94 -16.92
CA ALA A 150 -17.22 -16.67 -17.87
C ALA A 150 -18.04 -17.31 -19.00
N VAL A 151 -19.36 -17.48 -18.82
CA VAL A 151 -20.29 -17.96 -19.85
C VAL A 151 -21.04 -16.79 -20.49
N TYR A 152 -21.54 -15.87 -19.65
CA TYR A 152 -22.39 -14.78 -20.11
C TYR A 152 -21.68 -13.79 -21.03
N LEU A 153 -20.41 -13.45 -20.76
CA LEU A 153 -19.66 -12.53 -21.62
C LEU A 153 -19.40 -13.14 -23.02
N PRO A 154 -18.92 -14.40 -23.16
CA PRO A 154 -18.89 -15.07 -24.46
C PRO A 154 -20.27 -15.25 -25.11
N TRP A 155 -21.32 -15.52 -24.33
CA TRP A 155 -22.68 -15.62 -24.85
C TRP A 155 -23.14 -14.30 -25.50
N LEU A 156 -22.86 -13.15 -24.87
CA LEU A 156 -23.13 -11.83 -25.45
C LEU A 156 -22.36 -11.60 -26.76
N VAL A 157 -21.10 -12.06 -26.84
CA VAL A 157 -20.32 -12.05 -28.10
C VAL A 157 -21.01 -12.91 -29.15
N GLY A 158 -21.48 -14.11 -28.79
CA GLY A 158 -22.24 -14.98 -29.67
C GLY A 158 -23.53 -14.34 -30.19
N GLN A 159 -24.30 -13.67 -29.33
CA GLN A 159 -25.50 -12.94 -29.75
C GLN A 159 -25.17 -11.78 -30.69
N CYS A 160 -24.12 -11.02 -30.37
CA CYS A 160 -23.61 -9.96 -31.24
C CYS A 160 -23.18 -10.51 -32.62
N ALA A 161 -22.43 -11.62 -32.65
CA ALA A 161 -21.97 -12.25 -33.88
C ALA A 161 -23.13 -12.71 -34.77
N ARG A 162 -24.19 -13.30 -34.18
CA ARG A 162 -25.41 -13.68 -34.92
C ARG A 162 -26.11 -12.49 -35.59
N LEU A 163 -25.96 -11.30 -35.02
CA LEU A 163 -26.50 -10.04 -35.57
C LEU A 163 -25.50 -9.32 -36.50
N GLY A 164 -24.38 -9.95 -36.86
CA GLY A 164 -23.40 -9.39 -37.79
C GLY A 164 -22.44 -8.36 -37.17
N VAL A 165 -22.35 -8.27 -35.84
CA VAL A 165 -21.37 -7.40 -35.17
C VAL A 165 -19.97 -7.90 -35.45
N ARG A 166 -19.07 -6.99 -35.87
CA ARG A 166 -17.65 -7.30 -36.06
C ARG A 166 -16.87 -7.03 -34.78
N PHE A 167 -15.87 -7.86 -34.48
CA PHE A 167 -14.98 -7.67 -33.34
C PHE A 167 -13.55 -7.44 -33.82
N LYS A 168 -12.86 -6.46 -33.23
CA LYS A 168 -11.46 -6.14 -33.51
C LYS A 168 -10.70 -5.94 -32.20
N ARG A 169 -9.59 -6.65 -32.04
CA ARG A 169 -8.64 -6.37 -30.96
C ARG A 169 -7.79 -5.17 -31.34
N ALA A 170 -7.83 -4.12 -30.54
CA ALA A 170 -6.96 -2.96 -30.69
C ALA A 170 -6.80 -2.23 -29.36
N THR A 171 -5.66 -1.57 -29.18
CA THR A 171 -5.45 -0.62 -28.08
C THR A 171 -5.52 0.78 -28.65
N LEU A 172 -6.40 1.61 -28.09
CA LEU A 172 -6.59 2.99 -28.51
C LEU A 172 -5.90 3.91 -27.52
N LYS A 173 -5.14 4.88 -28.00
CA LYS A 173 -4.57 5.97 -27.19
C LYS A 173 -5.52 7.16 -27.13
N HIS A 174 -6.34 7.35 -28.16
CA HIS A 174 -7.33 8.42 -28.26
C HIS A 174 -8.68 7.88 -28.77
N VAL A 175 -9.80 8.49 -28.37
CA VAL A 175 -11.15 8.06 -28.79
C VAL A 175 -11.35 8.14 -30.31
N SER A 176 -10.74 9.12 -30.97
CA SER A 176 -10.83 9.32 -32.43
C SER A 176 -10.13 8.23 -33.25
N GLU A 177 -9.23 7.44 -32.65
CA GLU A 177 -8.59 6.28 -33.30
C GLU A 177 -9.57 5.12 -33.54
N ALA A 178 -10.73 5.12 -32.87
CA ALA A 178 -11.72 4.04 -32.96
C ALA A 178 -12.19 3.77 -34.39
N ALA A 179 -12.34 4.82 -35.20
CA ALA A 179 -12.77 4.69 -36.60
C ALA A 179 -11.72 3.99 -37.46
N ALA A 180 -10.45 4.37 -37.32
CA ALA A 180 -9.34 3.74 -38.01
C ALA A 180 -9.20 2.26 -37.58
N ALA A 181 -9.27 1.98 -36.28
CA ALA A 181 -9.17 0.63 -35.73
C ALA A 181 -10.32 -0.31 -36.16
N ALA A 182 -11.51 0.25 -36.43
CA ALA A 182 -12.64 -0.50 -36.99
C ALA A 182 -12.48 -0.83 -38.49
N GLY A 183 -11.42 -0.33 -39.14
CA GLY A 183 -11.11 -0.53 -40.56
C GLY A 183 -11.53 0.63 -41.48
N GLY A 184 -11.94 1.79 -40.93
CA GLY A 184 -12.48 2.91 -41.71
C GLY A 184 -11.49 3.58 -42.67
N SER A 185 -10.19 3.59 -42.34
CA SER A 185 -9.16 4.30 -43.14
C SER A 185 -8.81 3.61 -44.46
N SER A 186 -8.91 2.28 -44.52
CA SER A 186 -8.60 1.48 -45.73
C SER A 186 -9.83 1.07 -46.53
N SER A 187 -11.05 1.40 -46.06
CA SER A 187 -12.32 1.01 -46.68
C SER A 187 -13.24 2.16 -47.05
N GLY A 188 -12.87 3.42 -46.77
CA GLY A 188 -13.70 4.60 -47.02
C GLY A 188 -14.96 4.70 -46.13
N LEU A 189 -15.07 3.85 -45.11
CA LEU A 189 -16.22 3.80 -44.20
C LEU A 189 -16.16 4.94 -43.16
N LYS A 190 -17.01 5.95 -43.34
CA LYS A 190 -17.25 7.00 -42.34
C LYS A 190 -17.92 6.40 -41.10
N VAL A 191 -17.33 6.61 -39.93
CA VAL A 191 -17.95 6.27 -38.63
C VAL A 191 -18.86 7.41 -38.21
N ASP A 192 -20.12 7.10 -37.94
CA ASP A 192 -21.13 8.09 -37.58
C ASP A 192 -21.14 8.34 -36.07
N VAL A 193 -20.98 7.28 -35.26
CA VAL A 193 -21.01 7.36 -33.79
C VAL A 193 -20.00 6.39 -33.17
N VAL A 194 -19.30 6.86 -32.14
CA VAL A 194 -18.47 6.04 -31.25
C VAL A 194 -19.17 5.89 -29.89
N VAL A 195 -19.36 4.66 -29.41
CA VAL A 195 -19.82 4.40 -28.05
C VAL A 195 -18.59 4.12 -27.17
N ASN A 196 -18.30 4.99 -26.21
CA ASN A 196 -17.21 4.81 -25.27
C ASN A 196 -17.67 4.04 -24.03
N ALA A 197 -17.38 2.73 -24.00
CA ALA A 197 -17.59 1.84 -22.86
C ALA A 197 -16.25 1.32 -22.26
N SER A 198 -15.23 2.19 -22.21
CA SER A 198 -13.86 1.85 -21.75
C SER A 198 -13.71 1.65 -20.23
N GLY A 199 -14.79 1.83 -19.45
CA GLY A 199 -14.80 1.56 -18.02
C GLY A 199 -13.77 2.39 -17.25
N LEU A 200 -12.86 1.72 -16.55
CA LEU A 200 -11.83 2.37 -15.75
C LEU A 200 -10.84 3.15 -16.62
N LEU A 201 -10.61 2.72 -17.86
CA LEU A 201 -9.64 3.35 -18.76
C LEU A 201 -10.13 4.68 -19.34
N ALA A 202 -11.38 5.09 -19.09
CA ALA A 202 -11.86 6.42 -19.44
C ALA A 202 -11.03 7.54 -18.77
N CYS A 203 -10.37 7.27 -17.63
CA CYS A 203 -9.45 8.22 -16.99
C CYS A 203 -8.12 8.42 -17.75
N ARG A 204 -7.81 7.55 -18.72
CA ARG A 204 -6.53 7.54 -19.48
C ARG A 204 -6.70 7.60 -21.00
N LEU A 205 -7.93 7.48 -21.51
CA LEU A 205 -8.21 7.52 -22.95
C LEU A 205 -8.19 8.98 -23.43
N GLY A 206 -7.30 9.31 -24.37
CA GLY A 206 -7.22 10.63 -24.98
C GLY A 206 -8.55 11.07 -25.58
N GLY A 207 -8.88 12.36 -25.44
CA GLY A 207 -10.17 12.93 -25.82
C GLY A 207 -11.25 12.74 -24.76
N VAL A 208 -11.00 11.93 -23.72
CA VAL A 208 -11.93 11.71 -22.60
C VAL A 208 -11.29 12.10 -21.28
N MET A 209 -10.20 11.44 -20.88
CA MET A 209 -9.38 11.74 -19.69
C MET A 209 -10.20 12.11 -18.43
N ASP A 210 -11.28 11.37 -18.15
CA ASP A 210 -12.21 11.71 -17.07
C ASP A 210 -11.57 11.46 -15.70
N THR A 211 -11.13 12.54 -15.04
CA THR A 211 -10.43 12.52 -13.75
C THR A 211 -11.33 12.11 -12.58
N LYS A 212 -12.66 12.09 -12.77
CA LYS A 212 -13.62 11.60 -11.77
C LYS A 212 -13.68 10.09 -11.70
N VAL A 213 -13.09 9.37 -12.67
CA VAL A 213 -13.04 7.91 -12.70
C VAL A 213 -11.87 7.40 -11.85
N TYR A 214 -12.16 6.51 -10.90
CA TYR A 214 -11.18 5.92 -9.98
C TYR A 214 -11.49 4.45 -9.72
N PRO A 215 -10.49 3.63 -9.34
CA PRO A 215 -10.73 2.22 -9.08
C PRO A 215 -11.32 2.02 -7.69
N VAL A 216 -12.14 0.99 -7.54
CA VAL A 216 -12.41 0.39 -6.24
C VAL A 216 -12.02 -1.07 -6.28
N ARG A 217 -10.97 -1.43 -5.55
CA ARG A 217 -10.40 -2.78 -5.57
C ARG A 217 -11.30 -3.77 -4.84
N GLY A 218 -11.72 -4.80 -5.56
CA GLY A 218 -12.48 -5.94 -5.06
C GLY A 218 -11.67 -7.23 -5.19
N GLN A 219 -11.31 -7.82 -4.05
CA GLN A 219 -10.73 -9.14 -3.98
C GLN A 219 -11.80 -10.20 -3.71
N ILE A 220 -11.65 -11.35 -4.36
CA ILE A 220 -12.53 -12.52 -4.23
C ILE A 220 -11.71 -13.81 -4.10
N VAL A 221 -12.35 -14.83 -3.54
CA VAL A 221 -11.91 -16.23 -3.59
C VAL A 221 -12.99 -17.04 -4.31
N VAL A 222 -12.62 -17.84 -5.30
CA VAL A 222 -13.55 -18.72 -6.01
C VAL A 222 -13.31 -20.14 -5.53
N VAL A 223 -14.37 -20.82 -5.10
CA VAL A 223 -14.33 -22.17 -4.53
C VAL A 223 -15.25 -23.13 -5.29
N ARG A 224 -15.01 -24.44 -5.17
CA ARG A 224 -15.85 -25.50 -5.74
C ARG A 224 -17.10 -25.77 -4.91
N ASN A 225 -17.07 -25.45 -3.62
CA ASN A 225 -18.20 -25.59 -2.71
C ASN A 225 -19.44 -24.90 -3.25
N GLU A 226 -20.60 -25.53 -3.10
CA GLU A 226 -21.89 -24.98 -3.51
C GLU A 226 -22.55 -24.24 -2.34
N ALA A 227 -23.26 -23.15 -2.64
CA ALA A 227 -23.94 -22.33 -1.64
C ALA A 227 -25.43 -22.71 -1.52
N GLU A 228 -25.80 -23.90 -1.97
CA GLU A 228 -27.14 -24.50 -1.85
C GLU A 228 -28.29 -23.56 -2.28
N GLY A 229 -28.07 -22.76 -3.34
CA GLY A 229 -29.09 -21.84 -3.85
C GLY A 229 -29.26 -20.54 -3.06
N ILE A 230 -28.44 -20.28 -2.05
CA ILE A 230 -28.48 -19.06 -1.22
C ILE A 230 -27.34 -18.10 -1.61
N MET A 231 -27.66 -16.80 -1.70
CA MET A 231 -26.69 -15.71 -1.85
C MET A 231 -26.74 -14.78 -0.63
N PRO A 232 -26.05 -15.14 0.48
CA PRO A 232 -26.06 -14.33 1.68
C PRO A 232 -25.13 -13.12 1.56
N THR A 233 -25.53 -12.01 2.16
CA THR A 233 -24.71 -10.81 2.39
C THR A 233 -25.20 -10.08 3.65
N SER A 234 -24.37 -9.20 4.20
CA SER A 234 -24.75 -8.40 5.37
C SER A 234 -24.28 -6.96 5.27
N SER A 235 -24.88 -6.08 6.09
CA SER A 235 -24.61 -4.64 6.12
C SER A 235 -23.19 -4.25 6.57
N GLY A 236 -22.31 -5.22 6.80
CA GLY A 236 -20.87 -5.00 6.97
C GLY A 236 -20.20 -6.18 7.66
N CYS A 237 -18.93 -6.04 8.04
CA CYS A 237 -18.23 -7.07 8.81
C CYS A 237 -17.42 -6.47 9.97
N GLU A 238 -16.78 -7.31 10.77
CA GLU A 238 -15.95 -6.88 11.91
C GLU A 238 -14.50 -6.53 11.50
N ASP A 239 -14.13 -6.78 10.24
CA ASP A 239 -12.73 -6.70 9.78
C ASP A 239 -12.30 -5.34 9.20
N GLY A 240 -13.21 -4.35 9.12
CA GLY A 240 -12.92 -2.99 8.62
C GLY A 240 -14.04 -2.42 7.75
N GLU A 241 -13.95 -1.13 7.39
CA GLU A 241 -14.97 -0.45 6.57
C GLU A 241 -14.82 -0.81 5.08
N ASP A 242 -13.60 -1.09 4.64
CA ASP A 242 -13.28 -1.53 3.28
C ASP A 242 -13.43 -3.05 3.08
N GLU A 243 -13.88 -3.78 4.11
CA GLU A 243 -14.15 -5.22 4.07
C GLU A 243 -15.64 -5.51 4.13
N ILE A 244 -16.06 -6.43 3.27
CA ILE A 244 -17.46 -6.78 3.06
C ILE A 244 -17.59 -8.30 2.99
N VAL A 245 -18.83 -8.77 3.02
CA VAL A 245 -19.13 -10.19 2.96
C VAL A 245 -20.29 -10.46 2.00
N TYR A 246 -20.06 -11.36 1.07
CA TYR A 246 -21.07 -11.89 0.17
C TYR A 246 -20.62 -13.27 -0.34
N VAL A 247 -21.60 -14.15 -0.56
CA VAL A 247 -21.42 -15.44 -1.22
C VAL A 247 -22.41 -15.52 -2.37
N MET A 248 -21.96 -16.01 -3.53
CA MET A 248 -22.85 -16.25 -4.67
C MET A 248 -22.31 -17.36 -5.57
N GLN A 249 -23.18 -18.28 -6.00
CA GLN A 249 -22.80 -19.45 -6.79
C GLN A 249 -23.09 -19.18 -8.25
N ARG A 250 -22.06 -19.20 -9.10
CA ARG A 250 -22.24 -19.01 -10.53
C ARG A 250 -22.97 -20.21 -11.14
N ALA A 251 -23.89 -19.95 -12.06
CA ALA A 251 -24.60 -20.98 -12.83
C ALA A 251 -23.64 -21.89 -13.61
N LEU A 252 -24.14 -23.06 -14.03
CA LEU A 252 -23.42 -24.03 -14.89
C LEU A 252 -22.04 -24.44 -14.33
N GLY A 253 -21.96 -24.69 -13.02
CA GLY A 253 -20.72 -25.13 -12.37
C GLY A 253 -19.60 -24.09 -12.39
N GLY A 254 -19.92 -22.80 -12.50
CA GLY A 254 -18.93 -21.72 -12.57
C GLY A 254 -18.13 -21.47 -11.29
N GLY A 255 -18.41 -22.22 -10.23
CA GLY A 255 -17.86 -22.06 -8.88
C GLY A 255 -18.60 -21.00 -8.06
N THR A 256 -18.37 -21.04 -6.75
CA THR A 256 -18.92 -20.07 -5.81
C THR A 256 -17.92 -18.96 -5.54
N VAL A 257 -18.37 -17.71 -5.67
CA VAL A 257 -17.58 -16.52 -5.41
C VAL A 257 -17.81 -16.09 -3.97
N LEU A 258 -16.73 -16.11 -3.20
CA LEU A 258 -16.64 -15.55 -1.85
C LEU A 258 -16.01 -14.17 -1.97
N GLY A 259 -16.67 -13.16 -1.41
CA GLY A 259 -16.09 -11.83 -1.31
C GLY A 259 -16.45 -11.15 0.00
N GLY A 260 -15.86 -10.00 0.29
CA GLY A 260 -14.85 -9.34 -0.55
C GLY A 260 -14.27 -8.09 0.08
N THR A 261 -13.74 -7.23 -0.77
CA THR A 261 -13.24 -5.90 -0.39
C THR A 261 -13.86 -4.79 -1.24
N TYR A 262 -13.79 -3.57 -0.72
CA TYR A 262 -14.22 -2.33 -1.38
C TYR A 262 -13.21 -1.19 -1.16
N MET A 263 -11.96 -1.38 -1.57
CA MET A 263 -10.88 -0.42 -1.28
C MET A 263 -10.83 0.69 -2.34
N LYS A 264 -11.33 1.89 -2.01
CA LYS A 264 -11.38 3.04 -2.92
C LYS A 264 -9.97 3.56 -3.26
N GLY A 265 -9.73 3.89 -4.53
CA GLY A 265 -8.47 4.43 -5.02
C GLY A 265 -7.30 3.42 -5.07
N ASN A 266 -7.52 2.17 -4.68
CA ASN A 266 -6.49 1.14 -4.68
C ASN A 266 -6.37 0.48 -6.07
N TRP A 267 -5.16 0.48 -6.63
CA TRP A 267 -4.82 -0.08 -7.94
C TRP A 267 -4.08 -1.42 -7.88
N GLU A 268 -3.85 -1.99 -6.68
CA GLU A 268 -3.06 -3.22 -6.51
C GLU A 268 -3.70 -4.42 -7.23
N PRO A 269 -3.04 -5.00 -8.26
CA PRO A 269 -3.60 -6.09 -9.05
C PRO A 269 -3.52 -7.45 -8.36
N ASN A 270 -2.63 -7.65 -7.38
CA ASN A 270 -2.39 -8.98 -6.83
C ASN A 270 -3.32 -9.28 -5.64
N PRO A 271 -3.83 -10.52 -5.51
CA PRO A 271 -4.55 -10.94 -4.30
C PRO A 271 -3.65 -10.89 -3.06
N ASP A 272 -4.17 -10.34 -1.96
CA ASP A 272 -3.52 -10.37 -0.65
C ASP A 272 -3.95 -11.64 0.12
N PRO A 273 -3.02 -12.51 0.54
CA PRO A 273 -3.36 -13.76 1.24
C PRO A 273 -4.13 -13.56 2.55
N ASN A 274 -3.84 -12.49 3.29
CA ASN A 274 -4.51 -12.22 4.57
C ASN A 274 -5.99 -11.84 4.35
N THR A 275 -6.23 -10.98 3.36
CA THR A 275 -7.56 -10.61 2.91
C THR A 275 -8.31 -11.85 2.38
N ALA A 276 -7.65 -12.74 1.66
CA ALA A 276 -8.27 -13.99 1.20
C ALA A 276 -8.72 -14.87 2.37
N MET A 277 -7.88 -15.03 3.39
CA MET A 277 -8.21 -15.78 4.60
C MET A 277 -9.42 -15.16 5.34
N ARG A 278 -9.45 -13.84 5.50
CA ARG A 278 -10.58 -13.15 6.14
C ARG A 278 -11.87 -13.26 5.32
N ILE A 279 -11.81 -13.13 3.99
CA ILE A 279 -12.95 -13.39 3.10
C ILE A 279 -13.51 -14.80 3.32
N MET A 280 -12.64 -15.81 3.30
CA MET A 280 -13.06 -17.20 3.49
C MET A 280 -13.68 -17.43 4.86
N LYS A 281 -13.06 -16.90 5.92
CA LYS A 281 -13.57 -16.98 7.28
C LYS A 281 -14.97 -16.37 7.40
N ARG A 282 -15.16 -15.13 6.94
CA ARG A 282 -16.46 -14.45 6.97
C ARG A 282 -17.52 -15.20 6.18
N ALA A 283 -17.15 -15.76 5.03
CA ALA A 283 -18.07 -16.54 4.20
C ALA A 283 -18.55 -17.80 4.92
N VAL A 284 -17.64 -18.55 5.56
CA VAL A 284 -17.98 -19.76 6.33
C VAL A 284 -18.75 -19.42 7.60
N GLU A 285 -18.43 -18.33 8.30
CA GLU A 285 -19.21 -17.88 9.47
C GLU A 285 -20.63 -17.47 9.09
N MET A 286 -20.81 -16.85 7.93
CA MET A 286 -22.11 -16.42 7.41
C MET A 286 -22.95 -17.58 6.88
N HIS A 287 -22.31 -18.60 6.31
CA HIS A 287 -22.96 -19.75 5.70
C HIS A 287 -22.15 -21.03 6.00
N PRO A 288 -22.24 -21.58 7.23
CA PRO A 288 -21.45 -22.74 7.64
C PRO A 288 -21.70 -24.00 6.81
N GLU A 289 -22.88 -24.10 6.19
CA GLU A 289 -23.26 -25.19 5.29
C GLU A 289 -22.33 -25.28 4.09
N LEU A 290 -21.72 -24.16 3.67
CA LEU A 290 -20.74 -24.10 2.58
C LEU A 290 -19.59 -25.12 2.75
N THR A 291 -19.24 -25.46 3.98
CA THR A 291 -18.20 -26.47 4.30
C THR A 291 -18.70 -27.63 5.14
N GLY A 292 -20.02 -27.73 5.36
CA GLY A 292 -20.60 -28.70 6.29
C GLY A 292 -20.04 -28.56 7.71
N GLY A 293 -19.75 -27.33 8.15
CA GLY A 293 -19.19 -27.03 9.47
C GLY A 293 -17.69 -27.30 9.64
N LYS A 294 -16.96 -27.71 8.59
CA LYS A 294 -15.51 -27.97 8.60
C LYS A 294 -14.67 -26.70 8.48
N GLY A 295 -15.11 -25.60 9.07
CA GLY A 295 -14.36 -24.34 9.06
C GLY A 295 -13.92 -23.88 7.65
N VAL A 296 -12.81 -23.17 7.59
CA VAL A 296 -12.22 -22.64 6.35
C VAL A 296 -11.48 -23.73 5.58
N GLU A 297 -10.94 -24.72 6.28
CA GLU A 297 -10.24 -25.88 5.74
C GLU A 297 -11.13 -26.79 4.87
N GLY A 298 -12.44 -26.73 5.05
CA GLY A 298 -13.41 -27.40 4.18
C GLY A 298 -13.68 -26.70 2.85
N LEU A 299 -13.07 -25.53 2.59
CA LEU A 299 -13.17 -24.85 1.30
C LEU A 299 -12.20 -25.46 0.28
N ASP A 300 -12.73 -25.84 -0.88
CA ASP A 300 -11.96 -26.32 -2.02
C ASP A 300 -11.74 -25.15 -3.00
N ILE A 301 -10.59 -24.50 -2.89
CA ILE A 301 -10.26 -23.28 -3.63
C ILE A 301 -9.96 -23.58 -5.10
N ILE A 302 -10.63 -22.86 -6.01
CA ILE A 302 -10.32 -22.84 -7.45
C ILE A 302 -9.24 -21.80 -7.74
N ARG A 303 -9.46 -20.54 -7.31
CA ARG A 303 -8.52 -19.44 -7.51
C ARG A 303 -8.80 -18.24 -6.60
N HIS A 304 -7.80 -17.38 -6.46
CA HIS A 304 -7.97 -16.01 -5.96
C HIS A 304 -8.09 -15.04 -7.14
N GLY A 305 -8.80 -13.92 -6.95
CA GLY A 305 -8.97 -12.92 -8.00
C GLY A 305 -9.08 -11.50 -7.46
N VAL A 306 -8.64 -10.54 -8.25
CA VAL A 306 -8.76 -9.11 -7.95
C VAL A 306 -9.23 -8.37 -9.19
N GLY A 307 -10.33 -7.64 -9.04
CA GLY A 307 -10.84 -6.72 -10.06
C GLY A 307 -10.89 -5.28 -9.54
N LEU A 308 -10.72 -4.33 -10.45
CA LEU A 308 -10.90 -2.90 -10.15
C LEU A 308 -12.25 -2.45 -10.68
N ARG A 309 -13.20 -2.17 -9.78
CA ARG A 309 -14.50 -1.58 -10.13
C ARG A 309 -14.29 -0.17 -10.70
N PRO A 310 -14.84 0.19 -11.87
CA PRO A 310 -14.67 1.50 -12.48
C PRO A 310 -15.64 2.49 -11.85
N ALA A 311 -15.36 2.95 -10.62
CA ALA A 311 -16.18 3.96 -9.96
C ALA A 311 -15.94 5.34 -10.56
N ARG A 312 -16.94 6.22 -10.40
CA ARG A 312 -16.87 7.59 -10.88
C ARG A 312 -17.58 8.53 -9.92
N GLU A 313 -16.95 9.65 -9.58
CA GLU A 313 -17.60 10.72 -8.82
C GLU A 313 -18.79 11.29 -9.62
N GLY A 314 -19.96 11.37 -8.98
CA GLY A 314 -21.21 11.75 -9.65
C GLY A 314 -21.91 10.59 -10.39
N GLY A 315 -21.41 9.35 -10.27
CA GLY A 315 -22.04 8.16 -10.84
C GLY A 315 -21.74 7.95 -12.33
N VAL A 316 -22.51 7.03 -12.93
CA VAL A 316 -22.35 6.63 -14.34
C VAL A 316 -22.47 7.82 -15.28
N ARG A 317 -21.60 7.91 -16.29
CA ARG A 317 -21.67 8.92 -17.35
C ARG A 317 -22.34 8.33 -18.58
N ILE A 318 -23.54 8.81 -18.91
CA ILE A 318 -24.31 8.38 -20.09
C ILE A 318 -24.87 9.62 -20.81
N GLU A 319 -24.08 10.13 -21.74
CA GLU A 319 -24.37 11.36 -22.49
C GLU A 319 -23.64 11.34 -23.83
N LYS A 320 -24.01 12.25 -24.74
CA LYS A 320 -23.39 12.43 -26.04
C LYS A 320 -22.54 13.70 -26.09
N GLU A 321 -21.39 13.62 -26.74
CA GLU A 321 -20.40 14.69 -26.92
C GLU A 321 -19.84 14.62 -28.35
N VAL A 322 -19.34 15.75 -28.89
CA VAL A 322 -18.60 15.75 -30.16
C VAL A 322 -17.12 15.91 -29.84
N ILE A 323 -16.31 14.94 -30.25
CA ILE A 323 -14.85 14.94 -30.04
C ILE A 323 -14.19 14.77 -31.40
N ASP A 324 -13.29 15.69 -31.77
CA ASP A 324 -12.62 15.72 -33.08
C ASP A 324 -13.59 15.59 -34.27
N GLY A 325 -14.75 16.24 -34.19
CA GLY A 325 -15.79 16.19 -35.22
C GLY A 325 -16.56 14.87 -35.32
N THR A 326 -16.34 13.91 -34.40
CA THR A 326 -17.06 12.63 -34.34
C THR A 326 -17.99 12.61 -33.13
N TRP A 327 -19.22 12.11 -33.31
CA TRP A 327 -20.12 11.90 -32.19
C TRP A 327 -19.64 10.76 -31.29
N VAL A 328 -19.57 11.02 -29.99
CA VAL A 328 -19.21 10.05 -28.96
C VAL A 328 -20.34 9.95 -27.95
N VAL A 329 -20.82 8.73 -27.68
CA VAL A 329 -21.78 8.44 -26.60
C VAL A 329 -21.04 7.70 -25.49
N HIS A 330 -20.97 8.30 -24.30
CA HIS A 330 -20.32 7.71 -23.15
C HIS A 330 -21.21 6.70 -22.44
N ASN A 331 -20.62 5.60 -21.94
CA ASN A 331 -21.27 4.64 -21.06
C ASN A 331 -20.24 3.95 -20.14
N TYR A 332 -19.77 4.66 -19.12
CA TYR A 332 -18.78 4.17 -18.15
C TYR A 332 -19.00 4.75 -16.74
N GLY A 333 -18.26 4.25 -15.73
CA GLY A 333 -18.41 4.70 -14.33
C GLY A 333 -19.39 3.87 -13.49
N HIS A 334 -19.56 2.58 -13.82
CA HIS A 334 -20.57 1.69 -13.23
C HIS A 334 -20.22 1.12 -11.84
N ALA A 335 -19.05 1.46 -11.28
CA ALA A 335 -18.61 0.95 -9.98
C ALA A 335 -18.85 -0.58 -9.81
N GLY A 336 -19.58 -0.99 -8.77
CA GLY A 336 -19.89 -2.39 -8.46
C GLY A 336 -21.15 -2.97 -9.11
N TRP A 337 -21.91 -2.18 -9.89
CA TRP A 337 -23.27 -2.55 -10.34
C TRP A 337 -23.40 -2.69 -11.87
N GLY A 338 -22.29 -2.75 -12.60
CA GLY A 338 -22.31 -2.76 -14.08
C GLY A 338 -23.12 -3.89 -14.74
N TYR A 339 -23.25 -5.06 -14.11
CA TYR A 339 -24.10 -6.14 -14.63
C TYR A 339 -25.59 -5.87 -14.38
N GLN A 340 -25.97 -5.52 -13.14
CA GLN A 340 -27.37 -5.28 -12.76
C GLN A 340 -27.95 -3.97 -13.33
N GLY A 341 -27.12 -3.09 -13.88
CA GLY A 341 -27.56 -1.92 -14.65
C GLY A 341 -27.36 -2.04 -16.17
N SER A 342 -26.83 -3.17 -16.67
CA SER A 342 -26.31 -3.28 -18.04
C SER A 342 -27.32 -2.94 -19.14
N TYR A 343 -28.52 -3.52 -19.11
CA TYR A 343 -29.54 -3.32 -20.14
C TYR A 343 -30.17 -1.94 -20.07
N GLY A 344 -30.54 -1.45 -18.88
CA GLY A 344 -31.05 -0.08 -18.72
C GLY A 344 -30.01 0.95 -19.19
N CYS A 345 -28.75 0.72 -18.79
CA CYS A 345 -27.53 1.26 -19.35
C CYS A 345 -27.56 1.46 -20.87
N ALA A 346 -27.58 0.31 -21.55
CA ALA A 346 -27.46 0.20 -22.98
C ALA A 346 -28.67 0.77 -23.75
N GLU A 347 -29.88 0.68 -23.20
CA GLU A 347 -31.07 1.27 -23.82
C GLU A 347 -30.96 2.79 -23.93
N ARG A 348 -30.44 3.47 -22.91
CA ARG A 348 -30.20 4.91 -23.01
C ARG A 348 -29.14 5.25 -24.06
N VAL A 349 -28.12 4.41 -24.21
CA VAL A 349 -27.13 4.58 -25.29
C VAL A 349 -27.80 4.46 -26.66
N VAL A 350 -28.69 3.49 -26.84
CA VAL A 350 -29.45 3.32 -28.08
C VAL A 350 -30.29 4.56 -28.40
N GLU A 351 -30.99 5.13 -27.41
CA GLU A 351 -31.75 6.37 -27.57
C GLU A 351 -30.87 7.54 -28.02
N LEU A 352 -29.72 7.74 -27.37
CA LEU A 352 -28.78 8.80 -27.72
C LEU A 352 -28.22 8.64 -29.13
N VAL A 353 -27.93 7.39 -29.54
CA VAL A 353 -27.50 7.08 -30.91
C VAL A 353 -28.62 7.41 -31.91
N ASP A 354 -29.86 7.01 -31.64
CA ASP A 354 -31.02 7.30 -32.50
C ASP A 354 -31.24 8.81 -32.68
N GLU A 355 -31.09 9.59 -31.60
CA GLU A 355 -31.13 11.05 -31.64
C GLU A 355 -30.05 11.64 -32.55
N ILE A 356 -28.84 11.07 -32.56
CA ILE A 356 -27.72 11.55 -33.40
C ILE A 356 -27.97 11.22 -34.87
N VAL A 357 -28.43 10.01 -35.18
CA VAL A 357 -28.58 9.53 -36.57
C VAL A 357 -29.90 9.93 -37.23
N GLY A 358 -30.70 10.77 -36.56
CA GLY A 358 -31.95 11.31 -37.11
C GLY A 358 -33.05 10.27 -37.29
N LYS A 359 -32.97 9.12 -36.61
CA LYS A 359 -34.08 8.16 -36.56
C LYS A 359 -35.11 8.76 -35.61
N GLY A 360 -36.21 9.31 -36.16
CA GLY A 360 -37.20 10.11 -35.43
C GLY A 360 -37.58 9.54 -34.06
N LYS A 361 -37.87 10.43 -33.09
CA LYS A 361 -38.21 10.10 -31.69
C LYS A 361 -39.13 8.88 -31.63
N ARG A 362 -38.59 7.69 -31.38
CA ARG A 362 -39.41 6.57 -30.95
C ARG A 362 -39.84 6.91 -29.53
N THR A 363 -41.10 7.30 -29.39
CA THR A 363 -41.81 7.11 -28.12
C THR A 363 -41.75 5.62 -27.85
N SER A 364 -40.76 5.22 -27.07
CA SER A 364 -40.62 3.85 -26.65
C SER A 364 -41.92 3.44 -25.97
N LYS A 365 -42.66 2.50 -26.58
CA LYS A 365 -43.88 1.93 -25.97
C LYS A 365 -43.61 1.30 -24.60
N LEU A 366 -42.34 1.07 -24.25
CA LEU A 366 -41.88 0.63 -22.92
C LEU A 366 -41.81 1.75 -21.87
N TRP A 367 -41.87 3.03 -22.27
CA TRP A 367 -41.75 4.17 -21.35
C TRP A 367 -43.11 4.75 -20.91
N ASN A 368 -44.23 4.27 -21.47
CA ASN A 368 -45.57 4.85 -21.25
C ASN A 368 -46.56 3.94 -20.49
N LYS A 369 -46.11 2.83 -19.87
CA LYS A 369 -46.95 2.06 -18.94
C LYS A 369 -46.23 1.91 -17.61
N HIS A 370 -46.83 2.49 -16.57
CA HIS A 370 -46.34 2.67 -15.20
C HIS A 370 -45.57 3.98 -14.95
N THR A 371 -46.25 5.09 -15.23
CA THR A 371 -46.19 6.28 -14.39
C THR A 371 -46.63 5.92 -12.97
N TYR A 372 -45.69 5.44 -12.14
CA TYR A 372 -45.86 5.58 -10.70
C TYR A 372 -45.64 7.06 -10.37
N LEU A 373 -46.74 7.68 -10.02
CA LEU A 373 -46.91 9.12 -9.87
C LEU A 373 -45.85 9.69 -8.92
N ALA A 374 -45.05 10.61 -9.44
CA ALA A 374 -44.50 11.70 -8.66
C ALA A 374 -45.68 12.50 -8.09
N ARG A 375 -46.22 12.06 -6.94
CA ARG A 375 -47.10 12.90 -6.13
C ARG A 375 -46.24 13.85 -5.33
N GLY A 376 -46.53 15.13 -5.54
CA GLY A 376 -45.98 16.35 -4.96
C GLY A 376 -44.99 16.18 -3.80
N SER A 377 -43.79 16.70 -3.99
CA SER A 377 -42.94 17.12 -2.89
C SER A 377 -43.69 18.17 -2.05
N PRO A 378 -43.99 17.93 -0.77
CA PRO A 378 -43.95 19.03 0.17
C PRO A 378 -42.47 19.39 0.28
N THR A 379 -42.12 20.61 -0.10
CA THR A 379 -40.95 21.28 0.42
C THR A 379 -41.02 21.23 1.94
N ALA A 380 -40.39 20.23 2.54
CA ALA A 380 -40.23 20.10 3.97
C ALA A 380 -38.75 19.80 4.23
N THR A 381 -38.03 20.87 4.54
CA THR A 381 -36.75 20.85 5.24
C THR A 381 -36.87 19.97 6.49
N MET A 382 -36.37 18.73 6.43
CA MET A 382 -35.99 18.01 7.64
C MET A 382 -34.48 18.13 7.78
N ALA A 383 -34.10 18.93 8.77
CA ALA A 383 -32.73 19.02 9.24
C ALA A 383 -32.34 17.64 9.83
N ASP A 384 -31.52 16.89 9.10
CA ASP A 384 -30.64 15.90 9.72
C ASP A 384 -29.79 16.65 10.74
N ASN A 385 -30.09 16.48 12.02
CA ASN A 385 -29.20 17.00 13.06
C ASN A 385 -27.85 16.31 12.86
N PRO A 386 -26.78 17.04 12.47
CA PRO A 386 -25.49 16.42 12.25
C PRO A 386 -25.05 15.74 13.56
N PRO A 387 -24.31 14.62 13.49
CA PRO A 387 -23.75 14.00 14.68
C PRO A 387 -23.06 15.08 15.52
N PRO A 388 -23.17 15.00 16.86
CA PRO A 388 -22.64 16.01 17.76
C PRO A 388 -21.23 16.44 17.34
N LEU A 389 -20.94 17.74 17.44
CA LEU A 389 -19.70 18.35 16.96
C LEU A 389 -18.45 17.55 17.37
N HIS A 390 -18.43 17.02 18.59
CA HIS A 390 -17.32 16.22 19.11
C HIS A 390 -17.12 14.90 18.35
N ILE A 391 -18.18 14.19 17.92
CA ILE A 391 -18.07 12.95 17.15
C ILE A 391 -17.53 13.24 15.74
N ARG A 392 -18.03 14.31 15.10
CA ARG A 392 -17.53 14.77 13.79
C ARG A 392 -16.07 15.19 13.87
N ALA A 393 -15.69 15.90 14.93
CA ALA A 393 -14.31 16.31 15.17
C ALA A 393 -13.40 15.10 15.43
N VAL A 394 -13.84 14.12 16.23
CA VAL A 394 -13.08 12.88 16.50
C VAL A 394 -12.90 12.08 15.21
N ARG A 395 -13.95 11.88 14.41
CA ARG A 395 -13.87 11.16 13.13
C ARG A 395 -12.91 11.86 12.16
N LEU A 396 -13.04 13.18 12.01
CA LEU A 396 -12.11 13.97 11.20
C LEU A 396 -10.66 13.83 11.70
N ALA A 397 -10.43 13.88 13.01
CA ALA A 397 -9.10 13.71 13.59
C ALA A 397 -8.53 12.31 13.27
N PHE A 398 -9.34 11.25 13.38
CA PHE A 398 -8.95 9.89 13.00
C PHE A 398 -8.65 9.77 11.50
N ASP A 399 -9.48 10.35 10.63
CA ASP A 399 -9.28 10.31 9.18
C ASP A 399 -8.02 11.06 8.75
N VAL A 400 -7.74 12.21 9.39
CA VAL A 400 -6.50 12.97 9.18
C VAL A 400 -5.28 12.22 9.70
N ALA A 401 -5.38 11.63 10.90
CA ALA A 401 -4.29 10.87 11.50
C ALA A 401 -3.94 9.61 10.69
N ASN A 402 -4.92 8.94 10.09
CA ASN A 402 -4.70 7.71 9.33
C ASN A 402 -4.46 7.91 7.84
N GLY A 403 -4.46 9.15 7.33
CA GLY A 403 -4.19 9.41 5.91
C GLY A 403 -5.41 9.32 5.01
N ARG A 404 -6.62 9.22 5.57
CA ARG A 404 -7.89 9.08 4.85
C ARG A 404 -8.49 10.43 4.43
N HIS A 405 -8.06 11.53 5.04
CA HIS A 405 -8.51 12.88 4.70
C HIS A 405 -7.45 13.69 3.92
N GLY A 406 -7.87 14.65 3.09
CA GLY A 406 -6.95 15.50 2.31
C GLY A 406 -5.94 16.28 3.17
N LEU A 407 -6.36 16.73 4.36
CA LEU A 407 -5.50 17.45 5.32
C LEU A 407 -4.31 16.61 5.82
N SER A 408 -4.38 15.28 5.71
CA SER A 408 -3.28 14.38 6.08
C SER A 408 -1.96 14.71 5.36
N LYS A 409 -2.05 15.25 4.14
CA LYS A 409 -0.90 15.66 3.34
C LYS A 409 -0.13 16.85 3.97
N LEU A 410 -0.78 17.61 4.85
CA LEU A 410 -0.20 18.75 5.55
C LEU A 410 0.58 18.35 6.81
N ILE A 411 0.34 17.14 7.37
CA ILE A 411 1.01 16.72 8.61
C ILE A 411 2.55 16.74 8.47
N PRO A 412 3.17 16.06 7.49
CA PRO A 412 4.63 16.07 7.39
C PRO A 412 5.26 17.47 7.22
N PRO A 413 4.79 18.36 6.30
CA PRO A 413 5.38 19.69 6.18
C PRO A 413 5.14 20.57 7.41
N LEU A 414 3.98 20.46 8.08
CA LEU A 414 3.73 21.22 9.32
C LEU A 414 4.64 20.77 10.47
N LEU A 415 4.81 19.46 10.65
CA LEU A 415 5.73 18.92 11.66
C LEU A 415 7.18 19.31 11.34
N PHE A 416 7.58 19.29 10.07
CA PHE A 416 8.90 19.74 9.65
C PHE A 416 9.16 21.21 10.01
N LEU A 417 8.20 22.10 9.74
CA LEU A 417 8.32 23.53 10.09
C LEU A 417 8.31 23.75 11.61
N ALA A 418 7.47 23.00 12.34
CA ALA A 418 7.43 23.06 13.80
C ALA A 418 8.78 22.63 14.42
N ASP A 419 9.41 21.59 13.88
CA ASP A 419 10.69 21.10 14.38
C ASP A 419 11.87 22.01 13.98
N ALA A 420 11.79 22.67 12.82
CA ALA A 420 12.74 23.72 12.45
C ALA A 420 12.71 24.88 13.44
N LEU A 421 11.51 25.31 13.84
CA LEU A 421 11.33 26.32 14.88
C LEU A 421 11.87 25.82 16.22
N LEU A 422 11.59 24.56 16.60
CA LEU A 422 12.12 23.96 17.82
C LEU A 422 13.65 23.95 17.83
N CYS A 423 14.30 23.57 16.73
CA CYS A 423 15.76 23.61 16.60
C CYS A 423 16.30 25.03 16.80
N ALA A 424 15.70 26.03 16.16
CA ALA A 424 16.09 27.43 16.35
C ALA A 424 15.92 27.90 17.81
N LEU A 425 14.82 27.52 18.45
CA LEU A 425 14.58 27.82 19.87
C LEU A 425 15.59 27.13 20.79
N VAL A 426 15.95 25.87 20.51
CA VAL A 426 16.97 25.14 21.28
C VAL A 426 18.33 25.82 21.17
N ILE A 427 18.76 26.19 19.96
CA ILE A 427 20.03 26.94 19.76
C ILE A 427 20.00 28.26 20.51
N TRP A 428 18.86 28.96 20.49
CA TRP A 428 18.73 30.27 21.13
C TRP A 428 18.66 30.20 22.67
N LYS A 429 18.03 29.17 23.23
CA LYS A 429 17.68 29.13 24.67
C LYS A 429 18.45 28.11 25.50
N VAL A 430 19.01 27.08 24.89
CA VAL A 430 19.67 25.99 25.63
C VAL A 430 21.19 26.09 25.44
N PRO A 431 21.97 26.19 26.53
CA PRO A 431 23.42 26.23 26.43
C PRO A 431 23.99 25.00 25.73
N TYR A 432 24.99 25.24 24.89
CA TYR A 432 25.81 24.20 24.29
C TYR A 432 26.44 23.31 25.37
N THR A 433 26.52 21.99 25.13
CA THR A 433 27.09 21.01 26.06
C THR A 433 28.25 20.29 25.41
N GLU A 434 29.47 20.72 25.72
CA GLU A 434 30.69 20.13 25.19
C GLU A 434 30.85 18.67 25.64
N ILE A 435 31.21 17.79 24.70
CA ILE A 435 31.63 16.42 24.97
C ILE A 435 32.83 16.07 24.09
N ASP A 436 32.64 16.09 22.78
CA ASP A 436 33.63 15.60 21.82
C ASP A 436 34.05 16.64 20.76
N TRP A 437 33.34 17.76 20.62
CA TRP A 437 33.59 18.72 19.53
C TRP A 437 35.01 19.26 19.60
N VAL A 438 35.47 19.70 20.78
CA VAL A 438 36.84 20.18 20.99
C VAL A 438 37.84 19.06 20.66
N ALA A 439 37.60 17.84 21.12
CA ALA A 439 38.46 16.71 20.83
C ALA A 439 38.52 16.39 19.32
N TYR A 440 37.42 16.53 18.58
CA TYR A 440 37.40 16.39 17.12
C TYR A 440 38.23 17.49 16.44
N MET A 441 38.16 18.73 16.93
CA MET A 441 38.96 19.85 16.40
C MET A 441 40.45 19.66 16.67
N GLU A 442 40.83 19.17 17.85
CA GLU A 442 42.22 18.83 18.20
C GLU A 442 42.78 17.69 17.33
N GLN A 443 41.97 16.66 17.08
CA GLN A 443 42.35 15.55 16.20
C GLN A 443 42.54 16.04 14.76
N VAL A 444 41.63 16.88 14.26
CA VAL A 444 41.73 17.44 12.92
C VAL A 444 42.85 18.47 12.79
N SER A 445 43.15 19.25 13.82
CA SER A 445 44.27 20.20 13.77
C SER A 445 45.60 19.47 13.57
N GLN A 446 45.81 18.33 14.22
CA GLN A 446 46.98 17.47 13.98
C GLN A 446 47.06 16.99 12.53
N PHE A 447 45.94 16.55 11.96
CA PHE A 447 45.87 16.18 10.55
C PHE A 447 46.19 17.39 9.63
N VAL A 448 45.63 18.55 9.89
CA VAL A 448 45.90 19.79 9.14
C VAL A 448 47.39 20.18 9.24
N SER A 449 48.02 19.96 10.39
CA SER A 449 49.46 20.17 10.61
C SER A 449 50.38 19.14 9.93
N GLY A 450 49.82 18.12 9.27
CA GLY A 450 50.58 17.17 8.47
C GLY A 450 50.62 15.74 9.02
N GLU A 451 50.04 15.46 10.18
CA GLU A 451 50.02 14.10 10.75
C GLU A 451 49.18 13.14 9.88
N ARG A 452 49.70 11.96 9.60
CA ARG A 452 49.05 10.90 8.80
C ARG A 452 49.03 9.55 9.51
N ASP A 453 49.80 9.37 10.58
CA ASP A 453 49.74 8.18 11.42
C ASP A 453 48.55 8.29 12.39
N TYR A 454 47.49 7.52 12.10
CA TYR A 454 46.30 7.42 12.95
C TYR A 454 46.59 7.03 14.40
N THR A 455 47.71 6.39 14.69
CA THR A 455 48.08 5.98 16.06
C THR A 455 48.54 7.17 16.92
N GLN A 456 48.98 8.25 16.27
CA GLN A 456 49.45 9.49 16.89
C GLN A 456 48.35 10.54 17.04
N ILE A 457 47.31 10.51 16.19
CA ILE A 457 46.22 11.49 16.24
C ILE A 457 45.33 11.26 17.47
N ARG A 458 45.27 12.23 18.39
CA ARG A 458 44.49 12.14 19.65
C ARG A 458 43.88 13.48 20.06
N GLY A 459 42.79 13.45 20.82
CA GLY A 459 42.21 14.64 21.45
C GLY A 459 41.93 14.39 22.94
N GLY A 460 41.32 15.37 23.61
CA GLY A 460 41.00 15.30 25.04
C GLY A 460 40.12 14.10 25.44
N THR A 461 39.35 13.52 24.50
CA THR A 461 38.53 12.32 24.73
C THR A 461 39.19 11.00 24.28
N GLY A 462 40.44 11.05 23.83
CA GLY A 462 41.25 9.89 23.48
C GLY A 462 41.68 9.85 22.01
N PRO A 463 42.14 8.69 21.51
CA PRO A 463 42.64 8.55 20.15
C PRO A 463 41.54 8.71 19.10
N LEU A 464 41.93 9.12 17.89
CA LEU A 464 41.08 9.08 16.72
C LEU A 464 40.75 7.62 16.40
N VAL A 465 39.46 7.30 16.40
CA VAL A 465 38.94 5.95 16.10
C VAL A 465 37.85 5.95 15.02
N TYR A 466 37.84 7.01 14.21
CA TYR A 466 36.87 7.18 13.14
C TYR A 466 37.55 7.03 11.79
N PRO A 467 36.91 6.41 10.78
CA PRO A 467 37.52 6.26 9.48
C PRO A 467 37.69 7.61 8.75
N ALA A 468 38.42 7.58 7.64
CA ALA A 468 38.93 8.77 6.96
C ALA A 468 37.89 9.84 6.59
N ALA A 469 36.64 9.48 6.27
CA ALA A 469 35.64 10.48 5.90
C ALA A 469 35.29 11.42 7.07
N HIS A 470 35.39 10.93 8.32
CA HIS A 470 35.27 11.79 9.51
C HIS A 470 36.30 12.93 9.48
N VAL A 471 37.57 12.61 9.23
CA VAL A 471 38.66 13.59 9.22
C VAL A 471 38.39 14.66 8.16
N TYR A 472 37.97 14.28 6.94
CA TYR A 472 37.68 15.24 5.87
C TYR A 472 36.47 16.12 6.16
N ILE A 473 35.37 15.55 6.65
CA ILE A 473 34.18 16.33 7.02
C ILE A 473 34.53 17.33 8.11
N TYR A 474 35.24 16.88 9.15
CA TYR A 474 35.61 17.74 10.27
C TYR A 474 36.72 18.73 9.92
N THR A 475 37.55 18.47 8.90
CA THR A 475 38.45 19.49 8.31
C THR A 475 37.66 20.63 7.68
N GLY A 476 36.59 20.32 6.94
CA GLY A 476 35.67 21.34 6.43
C GLY A 476 35.03 22.15 7.55
N LEU A 477 34.55 21.48 8.60
CA LEU A 477 33.96 22.15 9.78
C LEU A 477 34.98 22.99 10.54
N TYR A 478 36.22 22.51 10.69
CA TYR A 478 37.32 23.22 11.34
C TYR A 478 37.52 24.58 10.68
N TYR A 479 37.66 24.65 9.35
CA TYR A 479 37.81 25.93 8.67
C TYR A 479 36.57 26.81 8.71
N LEU A 480 35.37 26.24 8.52
CA LEU A 480 34.12 27.01 8.55
C LEU A 480 33.84 27.66 9.90
N THR A 481 34.25 27.02 10.99
CA THR A 481 33.91 27.43 12.36
C THR A 481 35.05 28.14 13.08
N ASN A 482 36.01 28.71 12.34
CA ASN A 482 37.19 29.35 12.91
C ASN A 482 37.93 28.41 13.88
N GLU A 483 38.35 27.26 13.37
CA GLU A 483 39.06 26.20 14.09
C GLU A 483 38.23 25.59 15.23
N GLY A 484 36.91 25.56 15.07
CA GLY A 484 35.99 25.06 16.10
C GLY A 484 35.57 26.08 17.16
N LYS A 485 36.10 27.31 17.14
CA LYS A 485 35.82 28.34 18.15
C LYS A 485 34.43 28.97 18.00
N ASN A 486 33.88 29.01 16.78
CA ASN A 486 32.53 29.51 16.53
C ASN A 486 31.47 28.42 16.77
N ILE A 487 31.17 28.20 18.05
CA ILE A 487 30.20 27.20 18.50
C ILE A 487 28.79 27.48 17.96
N LEU A 488 28.37 28.75 17.91
CA LEU A 488 27.04 29.10 17.39
C LEU A 488 26.86 28.65 15.94
N LEU A 489 27.87 28.90 15.09
CA LEU A 489 27.85 28.42 13.71
C LEU A 489 27.86 26.90 13.62
N ALA A 490 28.64 26.21 14.48
CA ALA A 490 28.61 24.76 14.56
C ALA A 490 27.19 24.24 14.88
N GLN A 491 26.52 24.81 15.88
CA GLN A 491 25.15 24.43 16.24
C GLN A 491 24.16 24.70 15.10
N GLN A 492 24.31 25.80 14.36
CA GLN A 492 23.49 26.11 13.18
C GLN A 492 23.70 25.10 12.05
N LEU A 493 24.95 24.73 11.75
CA LEU A 493 25.28 23.72 10.75
C LEU A 493 24.69 22.35 11.13
N PHE A 494 24.79 21.95 12.41
CA PHE A 494 24.19 20.72 12.90
C PHE A 494 22.65 20.77 12.98
N GLY A 495 22.07 21.94 13.23
CA GLY A 495 20.63 22.18 13.08
C GLY A 495 20.16 21.97 11.64
N GLY A 496 20.91 22.52 10.66
CA GLY A 496 20.67 22.26 9.25
C GLY A 496 20.81 20.78 8.88
N LEU A 497 21.86 20.12 9.38
CA LEU A 497 22.09 18.68 9.21
C LEU A 497 20.92 17.85 9.77
N TYR A 498 20.42 18.20 10.95
CA TYR A 498 19.24 17.57 11.55
C TYR A 498 18.01 17.72 10.63
N MET A 499 17.72 18.95 10.18
CA MET A 499 16.56 19.21 9.32
C MET A 499 16.66 18.47 7.97
N VAL A 500 17.83 18.47 7.32
CA VAL A 500 18.04 17.71 6.09
C VAL A 500 17.82 16.21 6.33
N THR A 501 18.36 15.68 7.43
CA THR A 501 18.18 14.26 7.76
C THR A 501 16.71 13.93 8.01
N LEU A 502 15.99 14.77 8.77
CA LEU A 502 14.56 14.61 9.03
C LEU A 502 13.74 14.64 7.73
N ALA A 503 14.07 15.53 6.79
CA ALA A 503 13.40 15.58 5.48
C ALA A 503 13.58 14.26 4.71
N VAL A 504 14.78 13.69 4.72
CA VAL A 504 15.07 12.39 4.09
C VAL A 504 14.31 11.27 4.81
N VAL A 505 14.31 11.24 6.14
CA VAL A 505 13.55 10.28 6.95
C VAL A 505 12.06 10.33 6.59
N MET A 506 11.45 11.52 6.62
CA MET A 506 10.05 11.71 6.26
C MET A 506 9.76 11.29 4.81
N ALA A 507 10.68 11.56 3.87
CA ALA A 507 10.55 11.10 2.49
C ALA A 507 10.59 9.56 2.38
N CYS A 508 11.47 8.89 3.14
CA CYS A 508 11.54 7.44 3.20
C CYS A 508 10.27 6.82 3.80
N TYR A 509 9.72 7.42 4.86
CA TYR A 509 8.45 7.01 5.47
C TYR A 509 7.28 7.17 4.51
N ARG A 510 7.19 8.30 3.80
CA ARG A 510 6.17 8.53 2.78
C ARG A 510 6.27 7.52 1.64
N LYS A 511 7.48 7.23 1.16
CA LYS A 511 7.71 6.23 0.10
C LYS A 511 7.33 4.81 0.53
N ALA A 512 7.48 4.50 1.82
CA ALA A 512 7.04 3.24 2.43
C ALA A 512 5.54 3.21 2.83
N LYS A 513 4.79 4.29 2.53
CA LYS A 513 3.37 4.47 2.85
C LYS A 513 3.06 4.35 4.35
N VAL A 514 3.89 4.96 5.20
CA VAL A 514 3.64 5.05 6.64
C VAL A 514 2.50 6.06 6.88
N PRO A 515 1.50 5.76 7.75
CA PRO A 515 0.39 6.66 8.04
C PRO A 515 0.85 7.92 8.81
N PRO A 516 0.13 9.05 8.64
CA PRO A 516 0.50 10.32 9.26
C PRO A 516 0.62 10.31 10.78
N TYR A 517 -0.15 9.49 11.50
CA TYR A 517 -0.13 9.42 12.95
C TYR A 517 1.24 8.97 13.52
N VAL A 518 2.12 8.37 12.71
CA VAL A 518 3.47 7.95 13.13
C VAL A 518 4.46 9.12 13.10
N PHE A 519 4.21 10.13 12.25
CA PHE A 519 5.15 11.24 12.02
C PHE A 519 5.45 12.11 13.25
N PRO A 520 4.51 12.35 14.20
CA PRO A 520 4.84 13.07 15.43
C PRO A 520 6.01 12.44 16.21
N MET A 521 6.12 11.11 16.27
CA MET A 521 7.25 10.43 16.96
C MET A 521 8.62 10.75 16.34
N LEU A 522 8.68 11.30 15.11
CA LEU A 522 9.93 11.65 14.45
C LEU A 522 10.54 12.95 14.97
N ILE A 523 9.75 13.81 15.62
CA ILE A 523 10.18 15.16 16.06
C ILE A 523 10.17 15.31 17.59
N LEU A 524 9.56 14.38 18.32
CA LEU A 524 9.36 14.54 19.77
C LEU A 524 10.56 14.09 20.63
N SER A 525 11.72 13.83 20.03
CA SER A 525 12.89 13.32 20.74
C SER A 525 13.77 14.42 21.32
N LYS A 526 13.76 14.59 22.66
CA LYS A 526 14.72 15.47 23.37
C LYS A 526 16.17 15.04 23.14
N ARG A 527 16.44 13.74 23.25
CA ARG A 527 17.80 13.20 23.15
C ARG A 527 18.38 13.43 21.76
N LEU A 528 17.58 13.23 20.70
CA LEU A 528 18.02 13.40 19.32
C LEU A 528 18.41 14.85 19.01
N HIS A 529 17.56 15.82 19.40
CA HIS A 529 17.88 17.25 19.30
C HIS A 529 19.19 17.58 20.01
N SER A 530 19.38 17.03 21.21
CA SER A 530 20.57 17.28 22.00
C SER A 530 21.83 16.64 21.39
N ILE A 531 21.73 15.52 20.68
CA ILE A 531 22.84 14.88 19.96
C ILE A 531 23.30 15.72 18.77
N PHE A 532 22.36 16.22 17.97
CA PHE A 532 22.68 17.05 16.82
C PHE A 532 23.10 18.45 17.24
N VAL A 533 22.22 19.17 17.94
CA VAL A 533 22.30 20.63 18.07
C VAL A 533 23.10 21.09 19.30
N LEU A 534 23.16 20.27 20.36
CA LEU A 534 23.83 20.66 21.61
C LEU A 534 25.16 19.96 21.85
N ARG A 535 25.44 18.86 21.13
CA ARG A 535 26.68 18.07 21.27
C ARG A 535 27.46 17.95 19.97
N CYS A 536 26.84 18.25 18.82
CA CYS A 536 27.49 18.23 17.51
C CYS A 536 28.23 16.91 17.22
N PHE A 537 27.62 15.76 17.55
CA PHE A 537 28.30 14.47 17.43
C PHE A 537 28.51 14.02 15.97
N ASN A 538 29.64 13.37 15.70
CA ASN A 538 29.96 12.77 14.40
C ASN A 538 28.88 11.80 13.89
N ASP A 539 28.23 11.07 14.80
CA ASP A 539 27.15 10.11 14.51
C ASP A 539 25.99 10.73 13.69
N CYS A 540 25.82 12.06 13.73
CA CYS A 540 24.84 12.79 12.93
C CYS A 540 25.07 12.65 11.42
N PHE A 541 26.32 12.79 10.95
CA PHE A 541 26.67 12.65 9.53
C PHE A 541 26.51 11.21 9.07
N ALA A 542 26.98 10.25 9.86
CA ALA A 542 26.81 8.83 9.58
C ALA A 542 25.32 8.44 9.49
N THR A 543 24.48 9.03 10.35
CA THR A 543 23.02 8.86 10.32
C THR A 543 22.42 9.46 9.04
N LEU A 544 22.81 10.67 8.63
CA LEU A 544 22.37 11.26 7.36
C LEU A 544 22.69 10.34 6.18
N PHE A 545 23.94 9.89 6.08
CA PHE A 545 24.39 9.01 4.99
C PHE A 545 23.65 7.67 4.96
N LEU A 546 23.36 7.08 6.13
CA LEU A 546 22.51 5.89 6.23
C LEU A 546 21.10 6.14 5.66
N TRP A 547 20.45 7.25 6.03
CA TRP A 547 19.12 7.59 5.54
C TRP A 547 19.10 7.97 4.05
N LEU A 548 20.15 8.63 3.56
CA LEU A 548 20.33 8.88 2.12
C LEU A 548 20.53 7.58 1.35
N ALA A 549 21.30 6.63 1.88
CA ALA A 549 21.46 5.32 1.27
C ALA A 549 20.10 4.62 1.13
N ILE A 550 19.32 4.56 2.22
CA ILE A 550 17.95 4.04 2.22
C ILE A 550 17.09 4.75 1.16
N PHE A 551 17.12 6.09 1.12
CA PHE A 551 16.33 6.89 0.18
C PHE A 551 16.62 6.56 -1.28
N PHE A 552 17.90 6.44 -1.65
CA PHE A 552 18.30 6.08 -3.01
C PHE A 552 17.98 4.61 -3.34
N LEU A 553 18.19 3.69 -2.38
CA LEU A 553 17.82 2.28 -2.54
C LEU A 553 16.30 2.12 -2.77
N GLN A 554 15.45 2.85 -2.03
CA GLN A 554 13.99 2.87 -2.24
C GLN A 554 13.58 3.39 -3.63
N ARG A 555 14.46 4.13 -4.31
CA ARG A 555 14.28 4.64 -5.67
C ARG A 555 14.99 3.79 -6.73
N ARG A 556 15.59 2.66 -6.33
CA ARG A 556 16.41 1.77 -7.18
C ARG A 556 17.63 2.46 -7.79
N ALA A 557 18.08 3.57 -7.21
CA ALA A 557 19.34 4.22 -7.58
C ALA A 557 20.50 3.52 -6.85
N TRP A 558 20.79 2.28 -7.26
CA TRP A 558 21.65 1.35 -6.52
C TRP A 558 23.07 1.89 -6.28
N LEU A 559 23.68 2.51 -7.30
CA LEU A 559 25.01 3.13 -7.19
C LEU A 559 25.00 4.29 -6.18
N ALA A 560 24.04 5.21 -6.28
CA ALA A 560 23.92 6.32 -5.33
C ALA A 560 23.69 5.80 -3.91
N GLY A 561 22.86 4.76 -3.74
CA GLY A 561 22.63 4.10 -2.45
C GLY A 561 23.90 3.51 -1.86
N ALA A 562 24.68 2.77 -2.66
CA ALA A 562 25.94 2.17 -2.26
C ALA A 562 27.00 3.24 -1.91
N LEU A 563 27.09 4.32 -2.70
CA LEU A 563 27.99 5.44 -2.45
C LEU A 563 27.65 6.16 -1.14
N MET A 564 26.37 6.47 -0.90
CA MET A 564 25.95 7.09 0.36
C MET A 564 26.21 6.16 1.56
N TYR A 565 25.97 4.85 1.40
CA TYR A 565 26.25 3.88 2.46
C TYR A 565 27.75 3.83 2.81
N THR A 566 28.63 3.69 1.80
CA THR A 566 30.09 3.62 2.06
C THR A 566 30.62 4.94 2.61
N LEU A 567 30.11 6.11 2.18
CA LEU A 567 30.49 7.39 2.78
C LEU A 567 30.12 7.44 4.27
N GLY A 568 28.92 6.99 4.65
CA GLY A 568 28.53 6.89 6.04
C GLY A 568 29.40 5.91 6.85
N LEU A 569 29.79 4.78 6.25
CA LEU A 569 30.71 3.82 6.86
C LEU A 569 32.08 4.47 7.09
N GLY A 570 32.53 5.30 6.15
CA GLY A 570 33.74 6.12 6.25
C GLY A 570 33.69 7.18 7.34
N VAL A 571 32.50 7.49 7.89
CA VAL A 571 32.33 8.42 9.02
C VAL A 571 32.32 7.66 10.34
N LYS A 572 31.60 6.52 10.39
CA LYS A 572 31.43 5.72 11.61
C LYS A 572 31.26 4.24 11.27
N MET A 573 32.07 3.39 11.90
CA MET A 573 32.00 1.94 11.77
C MET A 573 30.66 1.31 12.21
N SER A 574 29.82 2.04 12.96
CA SER A 574 28.49 1.56 13.37
C SER A 574 27.58 1.19 12.19
N LEU A 575 27.85 1.69 10.98
CA LEU A 575 27.13 1.26 9.78
C LEU A 575 27.44 -0.19 9.36
N LEU A 576 28.50 -0.82 9.87
CA LEU A 576 28.72 -2.26 9.70
C LEU A 576 27.55 -3.09 10.22
N LEU A 577 26.80 -2.60 11.21
CA LEU A 577 25.62 -3.27 11.77
C LEU A 577 24.53 -3.53 10.71
N VAL A 578 24.43 -2.68 9.68
CA VAL A 578 23.44 -2.83 8.61
C VAL A 578 23.99 -3.45 7.34
N LEU A 579 25.30 -3.67 7.24
CA LEU A 579 25.97 -4.23 6.06
C LEU A 579 25.31 -5.53 5.56
N PRO A 580 24.94 -6.51 6.42
CA PRO A 580 24.28 -7.72 5.97
C PRO A 580 22.95 -7.44 5.24
N ALA A 581 22.13 -6.51 5.76
CA ALA A 581 20.87 -6.15 5.13
C ALA A 581 21.08 -5.37 3.83
N VAL A 582 22.07 -4.46 3.76
CA VAL A 582 22.43 -3.75 2.52
C VAL A 582 22.85 -4.76 1.45
N GLY A 583 23.68 -5.74 1.80
CA GLY A 583 24.10 -6.81 0.88
C GLY A 583 22.92 -7.62 0.35
N VAL A 584 22.00 -8.05 1.23
CA VAL A 584 20.78 -8.76 0.81
C VAL A 584 19.89 -7.88 -0.08
N VAL A 585 19.68 -6.61 0.28
CA VAL A 585 18.86 -5.67 -0.51
C VAL A 585 19.44 -5.48 -1.92
N LEU A 586 20.77 -5.31 -2.04
CA LEU A 586 21.43 -5.19 -3.34
C LEU A 586 21.34 -6.48 -4.13
N LEU A 587 21.62 -7.63 -3.51
CA LEU A 587 21.55 -8.94 -4.16
C LEU A 587 20.16 -9.21 -4.75
N LEU A 588 19.11 -8.98 -3.95
CA LEU A 588 17.73 -9.22 -4.37
C LEU A 588 17.21 -8.14 -5.33
N GLY A 589 17.60 -6.88 -5.12
CA GLY A 589 17.08 -5.72 -5.84
C GLY A 589 17.81 -5.42 -7.15
N ALA A 590 19.14 -5.34 -7.10
CA ALA A 590 20.03 -5.01 -8.21
C ALA A 590 20.54 -6.24 -8.97
N GLY A 591 20.61 -7.40 -8.30
CA GLY A 591 21.09 -8.66 -8.87
C GLY A 591 22.57 -8.93 -8.61
N PHE A 592 23.00 -10.16 -8.86
CA PHE A 592 24.31 -10.67 -8.42
C PHE A 592 25.51 -9.89 -8.97
N SER A 593 25.64 -9.77 -10.29
CA SER A 593 26.80 -9.12 -10.93
C SER A 593 26.89 -7.64 -10.56
N THR A 594 25.75 -6.93 -10.58
CA THR A 594 25.70 -5.53 -10.16
C THR A 594 26.03 -5.37 -8.68
N SER A 595 25.57 -6.29 -7.82
CA SER A 595 25.91 -6.24 -6.39
C SER A 595 27.40 -6.42 -6.14
N LEU A 596 28.07 -7.29 -6.89
CA LEU A 596 29.53 -7.48 -6.80
C LEU A 596 30.28 -6.21 -7.25
N GLN A 597 29.86 -5.59 -8.35
CA GLN A 597 30.41 -4.31 -8.81
C GLN A 597 30.21 -3.21 -7.78
N LEU A 598 29.02 -3.10 -7.20
CA LEU A 598 28.71 -2.13 -6.17
C LEU A 598 29.53 -2.37 -4.90
N ALA A 599 29.73 -3.63 -4.50
CA ALA A 599 30.61 -3.98 -3.39
C ALA A 599 32.07 -3.58 -3.65
N ALA A 600 32.58 -3.81 -4.86
CA ALA A 600 33.90 -3.36 -5.28
C ALA A 600 34.01 -1.83 -5.27
N VAL A 601 32.99 -1.10 -5.74
CA VAL A 601 32.94 0.37 -5.66
C VAL A 601 32.94 0.84 -4.20
N MET A 602 32.15 0.23 -3.32
CA MET A 602 32.13 0.59 -1.91
C MET A 602 33.51 0.40 -1.26
N GLY A 603 34.20 -0.70 -1.56
CA GLY A 603 35.56 -0.97 -1.08
C GLY A 603 36.59 0.00 -1.66
N LEU A 604 36.52 0.28 -2.97
CA LEU A 604 37.41 1.23 -3.64
C LEU A 604 37.28 2.62 -3.03
N VAL A 605 36.07 3.09 -2.76
CA VAL A 605 35.86 4.39 -2.09
C VAL A 605 36.54 4.40 -0.72
N GLN A 606 36.41 3.34 0.10
CA GLN A 606 37.08 3.25 1.40
C GLN A 606 38.61 3.31 1.27
N VAL A 607 39.18 2.64 0.27
CA VAL A 607 40.63 2.70 0.00
C VAL A 607 41.03 4.10 -0.43
N LEU A 608 40.32 4.71 -1.39
CA LEU A 608 40.63 6.03 -1.94
C LEU A 608 40.63 7.12 -0.88
N ILE A 609 39.62 7.15 0.00
CA ILE A 609 39.58 8.12 1.10
C ILE A 609 40.67 7.84 2.15
N ALA A 610 41.14 6.60 2.27
CA ALA A 610 42.16 6.24 3.25
C ALA A 610 43.60 6.36 2.74
N VAL A 611 43.82 6.63 1.44
CA VAL A 611 45.17 6.63 0.80
C VAL A 611 46.22 7.40 1.61
N PRO A 612 45.99 8.63 2.10
CA PRO A 612 47.02 9.37 2.82
C PRO A 612 47.48 8.69 4.12
N PHE A 613 46.61 7.90 4.75
CA PHE A 613 46.87 7.20 6.00
C PHE A 613 47.42 5.80 5.76
N LEU A 614 46.94 5.13 4.70
CA LEU A 614 47.45 3.83 4.26
C LEU A 614 48.88 3.91 3.72
N ALA A 615 49.27 5.03 3.11
CA ALA A 615 50.63 5.25 2.62
C ALA A 615 51.65 5.39 3.75
N ASP A 616 51.23 5.88 4.92
CA ASP A 616 52.09 6.16 6.06
C ASP A 616 52.13 4.98 7.05
N ASN A 617 50.97 4.60 7.60
CA ASN A 617 50.85 3.48 8.54
C ASN A 617 49.56 2.67 8.30
N PRO A 618 49.55 1.74 7.33
CA PRO A 618 48.33 1.02 6.95
C PRO A 618 47.73 0.18 8.09
N TRP A 619 48.57 -0.46 8.91
CA TRP A 619 48.10 -1.24 10.07
C TRP A 619 47.58 -0.33 11.19
N GLY A 620 48.23 0.82 11.41
CA GLY A 620 47.77 1.85 12.34
C GLY A 620 46.40 2.39 11.96
N TYR A 621 46.19 2.72 10.68
CA TYR A 621 44.89 3.15 10.16
C TYR A 621 43.82 2.06 10.36
N LEU A 622 44.04 0.85 9.86
CA LEU A 622 43.03 -0.23 9.95
C LEU A 622 42.70 -0.58 11.41
N GLY A 623 43.70 -0.62 12.28
CA GLY A 623 43.52 -0.92 13.70
C GLY A 623 42.76 0.16 14.48
N ARG A 624 42.89 1.43 14.10
CA ARG A 624 42.22 2.57 14.77
C ARG A 624 40.88 2.92 14.16
N ALA A 625 40.80 3.03 12.83
CA ALA A 625 39.57 3.42 12.11
C ALA A 625 38.44 2.40 12.30
N PHE A 626 38.79 1.12 12.49
CA PHE A 626 37.86 0.02 12.74
C PHE A 626 38.26 -0.76 14.01
N GLU A 627 38.43 -0.06 15.14
CA GLU A 627 38.91 -0.64 16.39
C GLU A 627 37.88 -1.56 17.07
N LEU A 628 37.86 -2.84 16.69
CA LEU A 628 36.93 -3.85 17.22
C LEU A 628 37.26 -4.32 18.64
N SER A 629 38.48 -4.08 19.13
CA SER A 629 38.93 -4.50 20.47
C SER A 629 38.57 -3.50 21.56
N ARG A 630 38.11 -2.29 21.20
CA ARG A 630 37.88 -1.21 22.15
C ARG A 630 36.84 -1.61 23.20
N GLN A 631 37.17 -1.36 24.45
CA GLN A 631 36.27 -1.57 25.58
C GLN A 631 35.88 -0.23 26.18
N PHE A 632 34.57 0.02 26.24
CA PHE A 632 34.04 1.22 26.86
C PHE A 632 33.77 0.98 28.35
N PHE A 633 33.91 2.03 29.15
CA PHE A 633 33.71 1.95 30.60
C PHE A 633 32.26 1.63 30.95
N PHE A 634 32.06 0.73 31.89
CA PHE A 634 30.74 0.33 32.40
C PHE A 634 29.91 1.52 32.88
N LYS A 635 30.53 2.54 33.50
CA LYS A 635 29.81 3.73 33.98
C LYS A 635 29.07 4.53 32.88
N TRP A 636 29.49 4.41 31.62
CA TRP A 636 28.94 5.15 30.49
C TRP A 636 27.96 4.35 29.62
N THR A 637 27.79 3.07 29.89
CA THR A 637 26.88 2.23 29.08
C THR A 637 25.42 2.57 29.36
N VAL A 638 24.60 2.59 28.32
CA VAL A 638 23.15 2.71 28.38
C VAL A 638 22.50 1.34 28.55
N ASN A 639 23.09 0.28 27.97
CA ASN A 639 22.56 -1.08 27.98
C ASN A 639 23.38 -2.02 28.87
N TRP A 640 22.77 -3.13 29.29
CA TRP A 640 23.39 -4.19 30.10
C TRP A 640 23.87 -3.78 31.50
N ARG A 641 23.55 -2.58 32.01
CA ARG A 641 24.00 -2.13 33.34
C ARG A 641 23.49 -3.02 34.48
N PHE A 642 22.32 -3.64 34.28
CA PHE A 642 21.70 -4.55 35.25
C PHE A 642 22.42 -5.89 35.43
N VAL A 643 23.40 -6.24 34.58
CA VAL A 643 24.16 -7.50 34.70
C VAL A 643 25.38 -7.38 35.62
N GLY A 644 25.74 -6.16 36.04
CA GLY A 644 26.94 -5.88 36.84
C GLY A 644 28.22 -5.70 36.01
N GLU A 645 29.20 -4.99 36.58
CA GLU A 645 30.44 -4.60 35.88
C GLU A 645 31.32 -5.81 35.52
N ASP A 646 31.48 -6.77 36.44
CA ASP A 646 32.31 -7.95 36.21
C ASP A 646 31.81 -8.80 35.03
N VAL A 647 30.50 -9.02 34.96
CA VAL A 647 29.88 -9.76 33.84
C VAL A 647 29.99 -8.96 32.55
N PHE A 648 29.71 -7.65 32.60
CA PHE A 648 29.79 -6.75 31.45
C PHE A 648 31.19 -6.71 30.81
N LEU A 649 32.24 -6.66 31.64
CA LEU A 649 33.63 -6.62 31.18
C LEU A 649 34.17 -8.02 30.80
N SER A 650 33.47 -9.09 31.15
CA SER A 650 33.92 -10.45 30.86
C SER A 650 33.98 -10.75 29.35
N ARG A 651 35.05 -11.43 28.93
CA ARG A 651 35.22 -11.91 27.55
C ARG A 651 34.11 -12.87 27.14
N TRP A 652 33.68 -13.74 28.08
CA TRP A 652 32.59 -14.68 27.87
C TRP A 652 31.30 -13.96 27.46
N PHE A 653 30.91 -12.90 28.18
CA PHE A 653 29.68 -12.17 27.89
C PHE A 653 29.73 -11.51 26.50
N SER A 654 30.86 -10.90 26.15
CA SER A 654 31.06 -10.34 24.81
C SER A 654 30.95 -11.38 23.69
N LEU A 655 31.49 -12.59 23.90
CA LEU A 655 31.41 -13.67 22.92
C LEU A 655 29.98 -14.21 22.78
N VAL A 656 29.25 -14.32 23.89
CA VAL A 656 27.83 -14.74 23.87
C VAL A 656 26.98 -13.72 23.12
N LEU A 657 27.13 -12.42 23.41
CA LEU A 657 26.43 -11.37 22.68
C LEU A 657 26.73 -11.41 21.17
N LEU A 658 27.99 -11.62 20.79
CA LEU A 658 28.38 -11.76 19.38
C LEU A 658 27.73 -13.00 18.73
N ALA A 659 27.74 -14.15 19.41
CA ALA A 659 27.11 -15.36 18.92
C ALA A 659 25.59 -15.17 18.73
N LEU A 660 24.91 -14.54 19.70
CA LEU A 660 23.49 -14.22 19.62
C LEU A 660 23.19 -13.22 18.49
N HIS A 661 24.05 -12.21 18.29
CA HIS A 661 23.93 -11.27 17.17
C HIS A 661 23.93 -11.99 15.83
N VAL A 662 24.92 -12.85 15.60
CA VAL A 662 25.05 -13.64 14.36
C VAL A 662 23.84 -14.58 14.20
N ALA A 663 23.43 -15.26 15.27
CA ALA A 663 22.28 -16.16 15.23
C ALA A 663 20.98 -15.44 14.86
N VAL A 664 20.69 -14.29 15.48
CA VAL A 664 19.47 -13.52 15.18
C VAL A 664 19.52 -12.92 13.77
N LEU A 665 20.68 -12.43 13.31
CA LEU A 665 20.84 -12.02 11.92
C LEU A 665 20.59 -13.18 10.94
N ALA A 666 21.14 -14.36 11.21
CA ALA A 666 20.90 -15.54 10.39
C ALA A 666 19.42 -15.91 10.35
N VAL A 667 18.71 -15.84 11.48
CA VAL A 667 17.26 -16.04 11.54
C VAL A 667 16.53 -15.00 10.68
N PHE A 668 16.87 -13.71 10.76
CA PHE A 668 16.25 -12.68 9.93
C PHE A 668 16.54 -12.86 8.43
N ILE A 669 17.79 -13.15 8.07
CA ILE A 669 18.20 -13.40 6.67
C ILE A 669 17.39 -14.56 6.10
N THR A 670 17.36 -15.70 6.80
CA THR A 670 16.72 -16.93 6.31
C THR A 670 15.20 -16.88 6.33
N THR A 671 14.60 -16.25 7.34
CA THR A 671 13.14 -16.30 7.53
C THR A 671 12.40 -15.06 7.03
N ARG A 672 13.08 -13.92 6.85
CA ARG A 672 12.48 -12.63 6.49
C ARG A 672 13.11 -11.99 5.26
N TRP A 673 14.42 -11.76 5.26
CA TRP A 673 15.05 -10.95 4.22
C TRP A 673 15.22 -11.71 2.90
N LEU A 674 15.44 -13.03 2.91
CA LEU A 674 15.47 -13.86 1.69
C LEU A 674 14.09 -14.32 1.20
N LYS A 675 13.00 -13.98 1.91
CA LYS A 675 11.64 -14.37 1.50
C LYS A 675 11.29 -13.96 0.05
N PRO A 676 11.66 -12.77 -0.46
CA PRO A 676 11.43 -12.40 -1.86
C PRO A 676 12.10 -13.34 -2.88
N ALA A 677 13.21 -14.01 -2.50
CA ALA A 677 13.92 -14.93 -3.38
C ALA A 677 13.18 -16.26 -3.55
N GLN A 678 12.28 -16.63 -2.62
CA GLN A 678 11.62 -17.95 -2.56
C GLN A 678 12.61 -19.13 -2.64
N LYS A 679 13.83 -18.93 -2.10
CA LYS A 679 14.91 -19.93 -2.08
C LYS A 679 15.45 -20.10 -0.67
N SER A 680 15.90 -21.31 -0.37
CA SER A 680 16.62 -21.61 0.87
C SER A 680 18.02 -20.98 0.86
N LEU A 681 18.61 -20.80 2.05
CA LEU A 681 19.95 -20.21 2.18
C LEU A 681 21.03 -20.94 1.36
N PRO A 682 21.12 -22.29 1.34
CA PRO A 682 22.10 -22.99 0.52
C PRO A 682 21.93 -22.73 -0.98
N GLN A 683 20.69 -22.66 -1.47
CA GLN A 683 20.40 -22.35 -2.88
C GLN A 683 20.85 -20.94 -3.29
N VAL A 684 20.98 -20.01 -2.34
CA VAL A 684 21.50 -18.67 -2.58
C VAL A 684 23.02 -18.62 -2.41
N ILE A 685 23.56 -19.19 -1.32
CA ILE A 685 24.99 -19.07 -0.99
C ILE A 685 25.87 -19.96 -1.88
N THR A 686 25.46 -21.20 -2.16
CA THR A 686 26.30 -22.15 -2.91
C THR A 686 26.70 -21.61 -4.29
N PRO A 687 25.79 -21.06 -5.12
CA PRO A 687 26.17 -20.45 -6.40
C PRO A 687 27.13 -19.27 -6.22
N ILE A 688 26.91 -18.42 -5.21
CA ILE A 688 27.74 -17.24 -4.91
C ILE A 688 29.19 -17.66 -4.61
N LEU A 689 29.39 -18.73 -3.84
CA LEU A 689 30.73 -19.26 -3.52
C LEU A 689 31.50 -19.72 -4.76
N PHE A 690 30.79 -20.13 -5.82
CA PHE A 690 31.37 -20.50 -7.11
C PHE A 690 31.37 -19.33 -8.13
N GLY A 691 31.11 -18.10 -7.68
CA GLY A 691 31.09 -16.92 -8.55
C GLY A 691 29.93 -16.89 -9.56
N ARG A 692 28.85 -17.63 -9.29
CA ARG A 692 27.66 -17.73 -10.16
C ARG A 692 26.46 -17.02 -9.55
N SER A 693 25.58 -16.52 -10.42
CA SER A 693 24.30 -15.96 -9.98
C SER A 693 23.43 -17.04 -9.33
N PRO A 694 22.85 -16.79 -8.14
CA PRO A 694 21.86 -17.69 -7.54
C PRO A 694 20.48 -17.61 -8.21
N PHE A 695 20.28 -16.68 -9.16
CA PHE A 695 19.02 -16.45 -9.85
C PHE A 695 19.18 -16.54 -11.37
N THR A 696 18.21 -17.16 -12.03
CA THR A 696 17.98 -16.98 -13.47
C THR A 696 17.47 -15.55 -13.73
N GLU A 697 17.48 -15.08 -14.98
CA GLU A 697 16.94 -13.74 -15.30
C GLU A 697 15.48 -13.57 -14.87
N GLN A 698 14.64 -14.58 -15.08
CA GLN A 698 13.23 -14.53 -14.72
C GLN A 698 13.04 -14.47 -13.20
N GLU A 699 13.78 -15.28 -12.44
CA GLU A 699 13.77 -15.25 -10.97
C GLU A 699 14.30 -13.93 -10.43
N GLN A 700 15.35 -13.36 -11.05
CA GLN A 700 15.91 -12.07 -10.67
C GLN A 700 14.89 -10.94 -10.86
N ARG A 701 14.15 -10.93 -11.98
CA ARG A 701 13.09 -9.93 -12.23
C ARG A 701 11.95 -10.06 -11.23
N ALA A 702 11.52 -11.29 -10.93
CA ALA A 702 10.48 -11.54 -9.93
C ALA A 702 10.93 -11.10 -8.52
N THR A 703 12.11 -11.54 -8.09
CA THR A 703 12.71 -11.18 -6.79
C THR A 703 12.87 -9.66 -6.66
N SER A 704 13.42 -9.00 -7.68
CA SER A 704 13.61 -7.55 -7.68
C SER A 704 12.30 -6.78 -7.58
N ARG A 705 11.20 -7.28 -8.16
CA ARG A 705 9.87 -6.66 -8.05
C ARG A 705 9.38 -6.63 -6.60
N ASP A 706 9.68 -7.68 -5.84
CA ASP A 706 9.22 -7.85 -4.45
C ASP A 706 10.10 -7.11 -3.42
N VAL A 707 11.28 -6.62 -3.84
CA VAL A 707 12.10 -5.66 -3.09
C VAL A 707 11.46 -4.26 -3.14
N THR A 708 10.45 -4.06 -2.29
CA THR A 708 9.69 -2.80 -2.17
C THR A 708 10.39 -1.76 -1.27
N PRO A 709 10.01 -0.47 -1.33
CA PRO A 709 10.55 0.54 -0.41
C PRO A 709 10.36 0.21 1.07
N ARG A 710 9.23 -0.44 1.40
CA ARG A 710 8.92 -0.89 2.76
C ARG A 710 9.81 -2.08 3.18
N PHE A 711 10.09 -3.01 2.27
CA PHE A 711 11.03 -4.11 2.51
C PHE A 711 12.44 -3.58 2.80
N ILE A 712 12.96 -2.67 1.97
CA ILE A 712 14.30 -2.06 2.13
C ILE A 712 14.42 -1.42 3.52
N LEU A 713 13.43 -0.60 3.88
CA LEU A 713 13.41 0.09 5.16
C LEU A 713 13.31 -0.90 6.34
N THR A 714 12.52 -1.96 6.21
CA THR A 714 12.42 -3.02 7.24
C THR A 714 13.74 -3.76 7.41
N ALA A 715 14.38 -4.19 6.32
CA ALA A 715 15.61 -4.97 6.37
C ALA A 715 16.75 -4.18 7.01
N ILE A 716 17.01 -2.97 6.52
CA ILE A 716 18.12 -2.13 7.00
C ILE A 716 17.90 -1.70 8.46
N LEU A 717 16.70 -1.25 8.82
CA LEU A 717 16.45 -0.78 10.19
C LEU A 717 16.38 -1.94 11.19
N SER A 718 15.86 -3.11 10.80
CA SER A 718 15.91 -4.29 11.69
C SER A 718 17.34 -4.78 11.93
N ALA A 719 18.21 -4.77 10.91
CA ALA A 719 19.63 -5.06 11.10
C ALA A 719 20.29 -4.10 12.10
N ASN A 720 20.00 -2.81 11.98
CA ASN A 720 20.50 -1.79 12.91
C ASN A 720 20.07 -2.08 14.35
N VAL A 721 18.78 -2.31 14.60
CA VAL A 721 18.26 -2.59 15.95
C VAL A 721 18.79 -3.90 16.51
N ILE A 722 18.95 -4.95 15.68
CA ILE A 722 19.61 -6.21 16.09
C ILE A 722 21.06 -5.94 16.51
N GLY A 723 21.79 -5.11 15.77
CA GLY A 723 23.15 -4.69 16.12
C GLY A 723 23.20 -3.97 17.47
N LEU A 724 22.31 -3.00 17.69
CA LEU A 724 22.24 -2.25 18.95
C LEU A 724 21.83 -3.15 20.12
N LEU A 725 20.90 -4.08 19.92
CA LEU A 725 20.45 -5.02 20.95
C LEU A 725 21.62 -5.83 21.52
N PHE A 726 22.48 -6.37 20.66
CA PHE A 726 23.59 -7.22 21.06
C PHE A 726 24.93 -6.48 21.19
N ALA A 727 24.95 -5.15 21.06
CA ALA A 727 26.13 -4.37 21.36
C ALA A 727 26.45 -4.51 22.85
N ARG A 728 27.71 -4.83 23.19
CA ARG A 728 28.12 -4.91 24.61
C ARG A 728 27.97 -3.58 25.33
N SER A 729 28.34 -2.46 24.68
CA SER A 729 28.18 -1.12 25.24
C SER A 729 27.50 -0.21 24.24
N LEU A 730 26.49 0.52 24.69
CA LEU A 730 25.84 1.60 23.96
C LEU A 730 26.05 2.91 24.71
N HIS A 731 26.45 3.94 23.99
CA HIS A 731 26.46 5.32 24.50
C HIS A 731 25.31 6.12 23.94
N TYR A 732 25.00 7.26 24.55
CA TYR A 732 23.86 8.08 24.16
C TYR A 732 23.88 8.53 22.69
N GLN A 733 25.04 8.70 22.05
CA GLN A 733 25.10 9.05 20.62
C GLN A 733 24.48 8.00 19.69
N PHE A 734 24.44 6.72 20.08
CA PHE A 734 23.83 5.66 19.27
C PHE A 734 22.32 5.87 19.09
N TYR A 735 21.72 6.74 19.90
CA TYR A 735 20.31 7.08 19.76
C TYR A 735 19.96 7.73 18.42
N SER A 736 20.91 8.36 17.72
CA SER A 736 20.68 8.89 16.37
C SER A 736 20.33 7.81 15.35
N TYR A 737 20.85 6.59 15.54
CA TYR A 737 20.52 5.43 14.70
C TYR A 737 19.19 4.79 15.12
N LEU A 738 18.71 5.03 16.33
CA LEU A 738 17.53 4.38 16.89
C LEU A 738 16.25 5.22 16.80
N ALA A 739 16.34 6.53 17.06
CA ALA A 739 15.19 7.42 17.22
C ALA A 739 14.22 7.40 16.02
N TRP A 740 14.75 7.39 14.80
CA TRP A 740 13.97 7.29 13.57
C TRP A 740 13.79 5.86 13.06
N SER A 741 14.45 4.87 13.66
CA SER A 741 14.25 3.45 13.34
C SER A 741 13.02 2.89 14.03
N THR A 742 12.86 3.23 15.32
CA THR A 742 11.82 2.65 16.19
C THR A 742 10.40 2.93 15.71
N PRO A 743 9.98 4.17 15.37
CA PRO A 743 8.60 4.44 14.95
C PRO A 743 8.18 3.61 13.73
N PHE A 744 9.06 3.51 12.72
CA PHE A 744 8.82 2.68 11.54
C PHE A 744 8.70 1.21 11.90
N LEU A 745 9.62 0.66 12.70
CA LEU A 745 9.63 -0.77 13.02
C LEU A 745 8.44 -1.18 13.90
N LEU A 746 8.05 -0.33 14.87
CA LEU A 746 6.85 -0.54 15.66
C LEU A 746 5.60 -0.48 14.80
N TRP A 747 5.46 0.52 13.93
CA TRP A 747 4.37 0.55 12.95
C TRP A 747 4.39 -0.70 12.06
N ARG A 748 5.55 -1.05 11.51
CA ARG A 748 5.74 -2.20 10.60
C ARG A 748 5.37 -3.53 11.25
N SER A 749 5.54 -3.64 12.57
CA SER A 749 5.13 -4.83 13.31
C SER A 749 3.61 -4.99 13.45
N GLY A 750 2.81 -3.98 13.13
CA GLY A 750 1.35 -4.08 13.18
C GLY A 750 0.73 -4.03 14.57
N VAL A 751 1.50 -3.68 15.61
CA VAL A 751 0.94 -3.45 16.96
C VAL A 751 0.08 -2.19 16.97
N ASN A 752 -0.92 -2.13 17.86
CA ASN A 752 -1.83 -0.98 17.96
C ASN A 752 -1.05 0.35 18.21
N PRO A 753 -1.48 1.50 17.64
CA PRO A 753 -0.84 2.80 17.86
C PRO A 753 -0.54 3.15 19.32
N VAL A 754 -1.42 2.85 20.28
CA VAL A 754 -1.20 3.10 21.72
C VAL A 754 0.06 2.36 22.20
N PHE A 755 0.24 1.12 21.78
CA PHE A 755 1.41 0.32 22.13
C PHE A 755 2.67 0.82 21.41
N GLN A 756 2.53 1.32 20.17
CA GLN A 756 3.64 1.97 19.45
C GLN A 756 4.16 3.18 20.23
N TYR A 757 3.26 4.08 20.64
CA TYR A 757 3.61 5.27 21.43
C TYR A 757 4.13 4.92 22.82
N ALA A 758 3.57 3.90 23.48
CA ALA A 758 4.05 3.46 24.79
C ALA A 758 5.50 2.93 24.73
N LEU A 759 5.82 2.04 23.77
CA LEU A 759 7.18 1.54 23.59
C LEU A 759 8.15 2.65 23.18
N TRP A 760 7.72 3.54 22.28
CA TRP A 760 8.52 4.72 21.89
C TRP A 760 8.81 5.64 23.09
N ALA A 761 7.81 5.90 23.94
CA ALA A 761 7.98 6.74 25.13
C ALA A 761 8.88 6.08 26.19
N ARG A 762 8.77 4.76 26.39
CA ARG A 762 9.67 3.99 27.26
C ARG A 762 11.11 4.04 26.76
N GLN A 763 11.30 3.93 25.45
CA GLN A 763 12.61 4.11 24.82
C GLN A 763 13.14 5.52 25.09
N GLU A 764 12.34 6.56 24.82
CA GLU A 764 12.79 7.93 25.08
C GLU A 764 13.18 8.14 26.54
N TRP A 765 12.35 7.70 27.48
CA TRP A 765 12.67 7.80 28.90
C TRP A 765 14.00 7.12 29.22
N ALA A 766 14.18 5.87 28.81
CA ALA A 766 15.38 5.08 29.12
C ALA A 766 16.67 5.75 28.61
N TRP A 767 16.62 6.35 27.42
CA TRP A 767 17.75 7.05 26.80
C TRP A 767 17.92 8.50 27.29
N ASN A 768 16.98 9.05 28.05
CA ASN A 768 17.12 10.37 28.70
C ASN A 768 17.63 10.29 30.15
N VAL A 769 17.50 9.14 30.83
CA VAL A 769 18.10 8.92 32.16
C VAL A 769 19.63 8.99 32.04
N TYR A 770 20.26 9.92 32.76
CA TYR A 770 21.72 10.12 32.78
C TYR A 770 22.23 10.40 34.21
N PRO A 771 23.26 9.66 34.68
CA PRO A 771 23.77 8.41 34.11
C PRO A 771 22.69 7.32 34.12
N SER A 772 22.82 6.30 33.26
CA SER A 772 21.87 5.19 33.21
C SER A 772 21.75 4.48 34.57
N THR A 773 20.61 3.87 34.85
CA THR A 773 20.41 3.00 36.03
C THR A 773 20.22 1.56 35.57
N SER A 774 20.27 0.59 36.48
CA SER A 774 19.93 -0.80 36.13
C SER A 774 18.52 -0.90 35.54
N VAL A 775 17.58 -0.11 36.04
CA VAL A 775 16.19 -0.06 35.54
C VAL A 775 16.13 0.56 34.14
N SER A 776 16.70 1.75 33.94
CA SER A 776 16.66 2.40 32.61
C SER A 776 17.40 1.57 31.56
N SER A 777 18.47 0.89 31.97
CA SER A 777 19.23 -0.01 31.12
C SER A 777 18.46 -1.28 30.75
N ALA A 778 17.75 -1.89 31.71
CA ALA A 778 16.87 -3.02 31.45
C ALA A 778 15.75 -2.63 30.47
N VAL A 779 15.13 -1.46 30.65
CA VAL A 779 14.11 -0.95 29.72
C VAL A 779 14.68 -0.69 28.33
N ALA A 780 15.89 -0.14 28.21
CA ALA A 780 16.53 0.06 26.90
C ALA A 780 16.72 -1.27 26.15
N VAL A 781 17.20 -2.31 26.84
CA VAL A 781 17.36 -3.66 26.26
C VAL A 781 16.01 -4.30 25.95
N GLU A 782 15.03 -4.20 26.86
CA GLU A 782 13.69 -4.76 26.70
C GLU A 782 12.98 -4.18 25.47
N VAL A 783 13.04 -2.85 25.26
CA VAL A 783 12.38 -2.22 24.10
C VAL A 783 13.06 -2.64 22.79
N LEU A 784 14.39 -2.73 22.76
CA LEU A 784 15.14 -3.23 21.60
C LEU A 784 14.75 -4.70 21.30
N ALA A 785 14.77 -5.57 22.31
CA ALA A 785 14.40 -6.98 22.19
C ALA A 785 12.94 -7.15 21.74
N THR A 786 12.02 -6.39 22.33
CA THR A 786 10.60 -6.39 21.97
C THR A 786 10.41 -5.93 20.54
N THR A 787 11.10 -4.88 20.10
CA THR A 787 11.03 -4.40 18.71
C THR A 787 11.53 -5.47 17.73
N VAL A 788 12.67 -6.11 18.00
CA VAL A 788 13.21 -7.21 17.18
C VAL A 788 12.23 -8.38 17.12
N ALA A 789 11.69 -8.81 18.27
CA ALA A 789 10.75 -9.92 18.36
C ALA A 789 9.43 -9.63 17.62
N LEU A 790 8.85 -8.43 17.80
CA LEU A 790 7.62 -7.99 17.14
C LEU A 790 7.79 -7.93 15.63
N VAL A 791 8.88 -7.31 15.16
CA VAL A 791 9.19 -7.24 13.72
C VAL A 791 9.37 -8.66 13.19
N TRP A 792 10.13 -9.52 13.86
CA TRP A 792 10.32 -10.90 13.40
C TRP A 792 9.00 -11.69 13.35
N TRP A 793 8.19 -11.65 14.40
CA TRP A 793 6.95 -12.43 14.49
C TRP A 793 5.91 -11.97 13.46
N ARG A 794 5.66 -10.66 13.40
CA ARG A 794 4.57 -10.10 12.58
C ARG A 794 4.95 -9.83 11.13
N THR A 795 6.22 -9.99 10.75
CA THR A 795 6.61 -10.02 9.33
C THR A 795 6.61 -11.43 8.73
N ARG A 796 6.27 -12.48 9.52
CA ARG A 796 6.20 -13.89 9.10
C ARG A 796 5.16 -14.14 8.01
N GLU A 797 3.97 -13.60 8.17
CA GLU A 797 2.80 -13.91 7.34
C GLU A 797 2.72 -13.00 6.09
N GLY A 798 3.71 -12.11 5.90
CA GLY A 798 3.52 -10.99 4.97
C GLY A 798 2.45 -10.00 5.47
N SER A 799 1.99 -10.13 6.72
CA SER A 799 0.99 -9.27 7.33
C SER A 799 1.47 -7.82 7.29
N GLU A 800 0.70 -7.02 6.56
CA GLU A 800 0.73 -5.58 6.65
C GLU A 800 0.15 -5.17 8.01
N PRO A 801 0.70 -4.14 8.67
CA PRO A 801 -0.03 -3.44 9.71
C PRO A 801 -1.39 -3.08 9.14
N THR A 802 -2.47 -3.57 9.75
CA THR A 802 -3.81 -3.05 9.51
C THR A 802 -3.79 -1.58 9.93
N THR A 803 -3.41 -0.68 9.02
CA THR A 803 -4.04 0.62 9.01
C THR A 803 -5.50 0.28 8.79
N GLY A 804 -6.31 0.37 9.86
CA GLY A 804 -7.75 0.32 9.69
C GLY A 804 -8.06 1.20 8.48
N ALA A 805 -8.78 0.63 7.53
CA ALA A 805 -9.39 1.35 6.43
C ALA A 805 -10.89 1.33 6.70
#